data_AF-A0A101GVL3-F1
#
_entry.id   AF-A0A101GVL3-F1
#
_cell.length_a   1.000
_cell.length_b   1.000
_cell.length_c   1.000
_cell.angle_alpha   90.00
_cell.angle_beta   90.00
_cell.angle_gamma   90.00
#
_symmetry.space_group_name_H-M   'P 1'
#
loop_
_entity.id
_entity.type
_entity.pdbx_description
1 polymer ?
#
loop_
_entity_poly.entity_id
_entity_poly.type
_entity_poly.pdbx_seq_one_letter_code
_entity_poly.pdbx_strand_id
1 'polypeptide(L)'
;MIIDRKELTDLDFETLNIIYDIFIDDENYQNIDVKCNDRDILADFNELEDTNQHGLVIQKLRNYEKCSLKIDDKAISNHATTFWKHLFLAKKTRAILQSIGTNEASKLIDEIAEYLLSKLPDIYEQDFGIIKCKEEPQDFGQKKFLILFYNEISQCCSGYLNTGYAEKSLKYYPEEACHYELLGLYNKALGLSHHENKESRENALKHYDEIINTFKIKKEGEKYLGYGYDFDTDLWKMYVYLPAIYHKAEVLIKLQRGKESIDILNTFIKKYKNYNVPRFIFLSTEYKIIDSMILKVHAMLESSNLNVNEEIKNIEIMLETHKENYDIQRKYNFLIAKLNIEDTRENLSSKKNEEIYKFLKETIYNNLFKEERNEDERTQASFYWLEAFQLYIKASKNKNHEKGKDLLEDLLGTLIDILNYIFERLKQDPWIPNKEKILKLIVEIFEEINDDDSITNDDCRQKIKDIEIRYCHRLTHKENKPSSYQKVKSVRRLLLLGENNKEAEMDYNFPDRLEIVKDFANIIINKDYYTQCLRYNTEKFDKNLIYSSYWPQLTGRYAFTVLRKWQSFTPALGSYSTSSRGGGYFVYKVGDNGNIEDGVVVDPGYDFIENFIEHNFSIKDITAIAITHSHIDHSVDFRGLMTLIHEMNKRGVRKLYKWPPKKVTVILTPSCFDHFFQIISDSRDYIKDVIVVDPDRHNLVETELYEIGNEKIHFYLSAVPAYHKDLQENANCVGLILRDNNDNKIIGFTGDTVWTHSLYKRLKDCSVICANMGALIDVNKGDSFEKTFDQKDKEHKKIKKLIYKENHLYLPGIITLLDEIQKTSKTKITVVGELGEELKSGLRKDLFHKFNQFIDERTSNQYGGNYPYKWQREILYPYPLVAIEDINLTITWETQSAEPYIRCTRCKRIIPPDKVMLRVTNDDRKSEQLFYYCKECLELIESLESGVEREWEKRYLPPHQV
;
A
#
# COMPACT_ATOMS: atom_id res chain seq x y z
N MET A 1 -38.26 20.52 -10.79
CA MET A 1 -38.08 21.93 -11.22
C MET A 1 -37.34 21.89 -12.54
N ILE A 2 -37.96 22.24 -13.67
CA ILE A 2 -37.24 22.27 -14.96
C ILE A 2 -36.55 23.64 -15.02
N ILE A 3 -35.21 23.66 -14.92
CA ILE A 3 -34.41 24.89 -15.05
C ILE A 3 -34.81 25.58 -16.37
N ASP A 4 -35.00 26.92 -16.36
CA ASP A 4 -35.35 27.63 -17.58
C ASP A 4 -34.22 27.44 -18.60
N ARG A 5 -34.55 26.72 -19.67
CA ARG A 5 -33.59 26.08 -20.59
C ARG A 5 -32.61 27.05 -21.25
N LYS A 6 -32.87 28.35 -21.17
CA LYS A 6 -32.02 29.40 -21.76
C LYS A 6 -30.81 29.79 -20.91
N GLU A 7 -30.81 29.54 -19.60
CA GLU A 7 -29.70 29.99 -18.72
C GLU A 7 -28.50 29.05 -18.71
N LEU A 8 -28.69 27.75 -19.03
CA LEU A 8 -27.61 26.74 -19.01
C LEU A 8 -26.91 26.56 -20.36
N THR A 9 -27.53 26.98 -21.48
CA THR A 9 -27.02 26.72 -22.83
C THR A 9 -25.77 27.53 -23.19
N ASP A 10 -25.44 28.55 -22.39
CA ASP A 10 -24.33 29.48 -22.64
C ASP A 10 -23.15 29.29 -21.67
N LEU A 11 -23.18 28.25 -20.82
CA LEU A 11 -22.09 27.95 -19.88
C LEU A 11 -20.92 27.24 -20.57
N ASP A 12 -19.70 27.61 -20.19
CA ASP A 12 -18.52 26.86 -20.63
C ASP A 12 -18.41 25.48 -19.93
N PHE A 13 -17.59 24.60 -20.49
CA PHE A 13 -17.43 23.23 -19.97
C PHE A 13 -16.81 23.16 -18.57
N GLU A 14 -16.02 24.15 -18.15
CA GLU A 14 -15.43 24.17 -16.81
C GLU A 14 -16.48 24.51 -15.76
N THR A 15 -17.30 25.52 -16.05
CA THR A 15 -18.47 25.87 -15.24
C THR A 15 -19.42 24.68 -15.15
N LEU A 16 -19.68 24.00 -16.27
CA LEU A 16 -20.50 22.80 -16.31
C LEU A 16 -19.90 21.66 -15.46
N ASN A 17 -18.58 21.46 -15.50
CA ASN A 17 -17.87 20.49 -14.67
C ASN A 17 -18.06 20.76 -13.18
N ILE A 18 -17.91 22.02 -12.75
CA ILE A 18 -18.12 22.41 -11.36
C ILE A 18 -19.57 22.17 -10.94
N ILE A 19 -20.54 22.54 -11.80
CA ILE A 19 -21.97 22.33 -11.53
C ILE A 19 -22.29 20.83 -11.40
N TYR A 20 -21.71 19.98 -12.27
CA TYR A 20 -21.88 18.53 -12.18
C TYR A 20 -21.37 18.00 -10.84
N ASP A 21 -20.19 18.43 -10.41
CA ASP A 21 -19.66 17.98 -9.13
C ASP A 21 -20.50 18.46 -7.94
N ILE A 22 -20.99 19.70 -7.98
CA ILE A 22 -21.94 20.21 -6.97
C ILE A 22 -23.19 19.31 -6.94
N PHE A 23 -23.79 19.00 -8.09
CA PHE A 23 -24.98 18.13 -8.13
C PHE A 23 -24.72 16.70 -7.68
N ILE A 24 -23.53 16.15 -7.96
CA ILE A 24 -23.12 14.83 -7.49
C ILE A 24 -22.97 14.84 -5.95
N ASP A 25 -22.25 15.84 -5.41
CA ASP A 25 -22.04 15.99 -3.98
C ASP A 25 -23.32 16.32 -3.19
N ASP A 26 -24.33 16.88 -3.87
CA ASP A 26 -25.66 17.18 -3.33
C ASP A 26 -26.66 16.02 -3.50
N GLU A 27 -26.22 14.87 -4.05
CA GLU A 27 -27.06 13.71 -4.39
C GLU A 27 -28.28 14.06 -5.27
N ASN A 28 -28.20 15.17 -6.01
CA ASN A 28 -29.30 15.72 -6.76
C ASN A 28 -29.27 15.27 -8.23
N TYR A 29 -29.10 13.95 -8.41
CA TYR A 29 -28.77 13.33 -9.68
C TYR A 29 -29.82 13.56 -10.77
N GLN A 30 -31.10 13.69 -10.39
CA GLN A 30 -32.21 13.95 -11.31
C GLN A 30 -32.12 15.32 -11.99
N ASN A 31 -31.34 16.25 -11.44
CA ASN A 31 -31.09 17.55 -12.04
C ASN A 31 -29.84 17.56 -12.95
N ILE A 32 -29.14 16.43 -13.09
CA ILE A 32 -28.08 16.20 -14.09
C ILE A 32 -28.72 15.87 -15.45
N ASP A 33 -29.71 16.67 -15.87
CA ASP A 33 -30.26 16.67 -17.23
C ASP A 33 -29.96 18.04 -17.87
N VAL A 34 -28.66 18.38 -17.89
CA VAL A 34 -28.20 19.63 -18.50
C VAL A 34 -28.18 19.43 -20.01
N LYS A 35 -29.14 20.03 -20.73
CA LYS A 35 -29.12 20.05 -22.19
C LYS A 35 -27.95 20.91 -22.70
N CYS A 36 -26.79 20.29 -22.88
CA CYS A 36 -25.73 20.82 -23.72
C CYS A 36 -26.25 21.02 -25.17
N ASN A 37 -25.78 22.03 -25.90
CA ASN A 37 -26.19 22.25 -27.29
C ASN A 37 -25.78 21.10 -28.24
N ASP A 38 -24.94 20.18 -27.77
CA ASP A 38 -24.49 19.00 -28.49
C ASP A 38 -25.50 17.85 -28.31
N ARG A 39 -26.48 17.75 -29.23
CA ARG A 39 -27.58 16.76 -29.18
C ARG A 39 -27.09 15.32 -29.11
N ASP A 40 -25.90 15.04 -29.63
CA ASP A 40 -25.34 13.69 -29.71
C ASP A 40 -24.82 13.21 -28.35
N ILE A 41 -24.23 14.10 -27.54
CA ILE A 41 -23.75 13.77 -26.19
C ILE A 41 -24.92 13.40 -25.27
N LEU A 42 -26.09 14.02 -25.45
CA LEU A 42 -27.26 13.88 -24.56
C LEU A 42 -28.10 12.63 -24.81
N ALA A 43 -28.24 12.19 -26.07
CA ALA A 43 -28.99 10.98 -26.39
C ALA A 43 -28.36 9.76 -25.69
N ASP A 44 -27.03 9.73 -25.63
CA ASP A 44 -26.25 8.66 -25.03
C ASP A 44 -26.33 8.62 -23.49
N PHE A 45 -26.58 9.76 -22.86
CA PHE A 45 -26.68 9.89 -21.41
C PHE A 45 -27.99 9.36 -20.84
N ASN A 46 -29.10 9.44 -21.59
CA ASN A 46 -30.41 8.97 -21.15
C ASN A 46 -30.52 7.44 -21.21
N GLU A 47 -29.72 6.78 -22.05
CA GLU A 47 -29.70 5.31 -22.12
C GLU A 47 -29.06 4.63 -20.90
N LEU A 48 -28.27 5.36 -20.10
CA LEU A 48 -27.65 4.81 -18.87
C LEU A 48 -28.62 4.80 -17.69
N GLU A 49 -29.55 5.75 -17.62
CA GLU A 49 -30.54 5.86 -16.54
C GLU A 49 -31.57 4.74 -16.56
N ASP A 50 -31.91 4.21 -17.73
CA ASP A 50 -32.90 3.13 -17.90
C ASP A 50 -32.35 1.71 -17.55
N THR A 51 -31.10 1.60 -17.08
CA THR A 51 -30.46 0.29 -16.83
C THR A 51 -30.34 -0.06 -15.34
N ASN A 52 -31.32 -0.83 -14.83
CA ASN A 52 -31.29 -1.43 -13.48
C ASN A 52 -30.23 -2.54 -13.28
N GLN A 53 -29.22 -2.63 -14.15
CA GLN A 53 -28.17 -3.66 -14.08
C GLN A 53 -26.80 -2.98 -13.94
N HIS A 54 -26.22 -3.00 -12.74
CA HIS A 54 -25.00 -2.24 -12.44
C HIS A 54 -23.84 -2.59 -13.39
N GLY A 55 -23.67 -3.87 -13.74
CA GLY A 55 -22.63 -4.32 -14.68
C GLY A 55 -22.86 -3.86 -16.12
N LEU A 56 -24.12 -3.61 -16.52
CA LEU A 56 -24.45 -3.12 -17.86
C LEU A 56 -24.06 -1.64 -18.01
N VAL A 57 -24.13 -0.85 -16.94
CA VAL A 57 -23.70 0.57 -16.94
C VAL A 57 -22.20 0.67 -17.28
N ILE A 58 -21.35 -0.11 -16.59
CA ILE A 58 -19.91 -0.15 -16.89
C ILE A 58 -19.62 -0.77 -18.25
N GLN A 59 -20.36 -1.81 -18.63
CA GLN A 59 -20.22 -2.39 -19.97
C GLN A 59 -20.57 -1.38 -21.07
N LYS A 60 -21.61 -0.57 -20.88
CA LYS A 60 -21.96 0.54 -21.80
C LYS A 60 -20.87 1.60 -21.82
N LEU A 61 -20.32 1.99 -20.66
CA LEU A 61 -19.18 2.91 -20.57
C LEU A 61 -17.98 2.42 -21.40
N ARG A 62 -17.63 1.13 -21.29
CA ARG A 62 -16.55 0.50 -22.07
C ARG A 62 -16.90 0.35 -23.56
N ASN A 63 -18.13 -0.06 -23.88
CA ASN A 63 -18.56 -0.26 -25.26
C ASN A 63 -18.70 1.04 -26.04
N TYR A 64 -18.85 2.17 -25.35
CA TYR A 64 -18.89 3.49 -25.95
C TYR A 64 -17.66 3.80 -26.82
N GLU A 65 -16.51 3.18 -26.52
CA GLU A 65 -15.28 3.23 -27.30
C GLU A 65 -15.41 2.66 -28.73
N LYS A 66 -16.33 1.71 -28.94
CA LYS A 66 -16.52 1.03 -30.23
C LYS A 66 -17.47 1.78 -31.18
N CYS A 67 -18.18 2.79 -30.68
CA CYS A 67 -19.07 3.61 -31.50
C CYS A 67 -18.26 4.69 -32.23
N SER A 68 -17.91 4.43 -33.49
CA SER A 68 -17.31 5.43 -34.38
C SER A 68 -18.35 6.51 -34.75
N LEU A 69 -18.50 7.53 -33.92
CA LEU A 69 -19.34 8.69 -34.22
C LEU A 69 -18.63 9.59 -35.24
N LYS A 70 -19.29 9.85 -36.37
CA LYS A 70 -18.86 10.88 -37.34
C LYS A 70 -19.38 12.23 -36.85
N ILE A 71 -18.52 13.03 -36.24
CA ILE A 71 -18.82 14.43 -35.90
C ILE A 71 -18.49 15.29 -37.12
N ASP A 72 -19.44 16.12 -37.54
CA ASP A 72 -19.28 17.01 -38.71
C ASP A 72 -18.44 18.25 -38.36
N ASP A 73 -17.52 18.59 -39.24
CA ASP A 73 -16.13 18.90 -38.87
C ASP A 73 -15.79 20.40 -38.94
N LYS A 74 -16.56 21.26 -38.27
CA LYS A 74 -16.27 22.71 -38.28
C LYS A 74 -16.47 23.41 -36.92
N ALA A 75 -15.32 23.68 -36.30
CA ALA A 75 -15.04 24.74 -35.33
C ALA A 75 -15.18 24.42 -33.82
N ILE A 76 -14.30 23.55 -33.33
CA ILE A 76 -13.44 23.59 -32.12
C ILE A 76 -12.50 22.39 -32.31
N SER A 77 -11.22 22.43 -31.91
CA SER A 77 -10.33 21.27 -32.12
C SER A 77 -10.92 20.03 -31.46
N ASN A 78 -11.35 19.03 -32.25
CA ASN A 78 -12.10 17.82 -31.86
C ASN A 78 -11.57 17.08 -30.61
N HIS A 79 -10.31 17.31 -30.20
CA HIS A 79 -9.70 16.66 -29.03
C HIS A 79 -10.21 17.15 -27.67
N ALA A 80 -10.36 18.46 -27.43
CA ALA A 80 -10.77 18.96 -26.11
C ALA A 80 -12.20 18.51 -25.76
N THR A 81 -13.09 18.52 -26.75
CA THR A 81 -14.47 18.01 -26.63
C THR A 81 -14.49 16.52 -26.26
N THR A 82 -13.53 15.74 -26.78
CA THR A 82 -13.41 14.30 -26.48
C THR A 82 -13.05 14.06 -25.01
N PHE A 83 -12.12 14.82 -24.44
CA PHE A 83 -11.75 14.68 -23.02
C PHE A 83 -12.89 15.09 -22.08
N TRP A 84 -13.55 16.22 -22.37
CA TRP A 84 -14.74 16.63 -21.62
C TRP A 84 -15.81 15.55 -21.65
N LYS A 85 -16.05 14.94 -22.82
CA LYS A 85 -17.02 13.85 -22.97
C LYS A 85 -16.69 12.65 -22.07
N HIS A 86 -15.44 12.18 -22.06
CA HIS A 86 -15.03 11.08 -21.19
C HIS A 86 -15.17 11.43 -19.70
N LEU A 87 -14.80 12.65 -19.32
CA LEU A 87 -14.90 13.14 -17.95
C LEU A 87 -16.36 13.24 -17.48
N PHE A 88 -17.24 13.85 -18.27
CA PHE A 88 -18.68 13.92 -17.94
C PHE A 88 -19.35 12.56 -17.93
N LEU A 89 -18.94 11.65 -18.83
CA LEU A 89 -19.45 10.28 -18.84
C LEU A 89 -19.06 9.51 -17.58
N ALA A 90 -17.81 9.64 -17.14
CA ALA A 90 -17.35 9.08 -15.89
C ALA A 90 -18.10 9.68 -14.69
N LYS A 91 -18.24 11.00 -14.62
CA LYS A 91 -18.98 11.70 -13.56
C LYS A 91 -20.43 11.25 -13.48
N LYS A 92 -21.15 11.19 -14.61
CA LYS A 92 -22.55 10.70 -14.63
C LYS A 92 -22.63 9.24 -14.22
N THR A 93 -21.71 8.40 -14.70
CA THR A 93 -21.66 6.99 -14.30
C THR A 93 -21.45 6.85 -12.79
N ARG A 94 -20.51 7.61 -12.22
CA ARG A 94 -20.25 7.65 -10.77
C ARG A 94 -21.50 8.12 -10.02
N ALA A 95 -22.14 9.19 -10.49
CA ALA A 95 -23.39 9.72 -9.94
C ALA A 95 -24.50 8.67 -9.89
N ILE A 96 -24.73 7.94 -10.99
CA ILE A 96 -25.71 6.86 -11.07
C ILE A 96 -25.36 5.75 -10.06
N LEU A 97 -24.11 5.29 -10.04
CA LEU A 97 -23.66 4.25 -9.11
C LEU A 97 -23.75 4.68 -7.64
N GLN A 98 -23.45 5.94 -7.32
CA GLN A 98 -23.60 6.49 -5.98
C GLN A 98 -25.07 6.58 -5.57
N SER A 99 -25.96 6.98 -6.49
CA SER A 99 -27.40 7.04 -6.21
C SER A 99 -28.03 5.68 -5.93
N ILE A 100 -27.46 4.61 -6.49
CA ILE A 100 -27.87 3.23 -6.21
C ILE A 100 -27.50 2.82 -4.77
N GLY A 101 -26.38 3.32 -4.24
CA GLY A 101 -26.00 3.13 -2.84
C GLY A 101 -25.78 1.68 -2.39
N THR A 102 -25.43 0.77 -3.30
CA THR A 102 -25.12 -0.64 -2.99
C THR A 102 -23.62 -0.92 -2.96
N ASN A 103 -23.21 -1.98 -2.26
CA ASN A 103 -21.81 -2.42 -2.20
C ASN A 103 -21.30 -2.85 -3.59
N GLU A 104 -22.15 -3.49 -4.40
CA GLU A 104 -21.85 -3.84 -5.79
C GLU A 104 -21.63 -2.59 -6.64
N ALA A 105 -22.48 -1.57 -6.50
CA ALA A 105 -22.30 -0.31 -7.22
C ALA A 105 -20.99 0.38 -6.81
N SER A 106 -20.65 0.37 -5.51
CA SER A 106 -19.40 0.94 -5.01
C SER A 106 -18.16 0.28 -5.62
N LYS A 107 -18.14 -1.05 -5.77
CA LYS A 107 -17.05 -1.77 -6.44
C LYS A 107 -16.90 -1.38 -7.92
N LEU A 108 -17.99 -1.04 -8.58
CA LEU A 108 -17.98 -0.62 -9.98
C LEU A 108 -17.47 0.81 -10.16
N ILE A 109 -17.48 1.64 -9.11
CA ILE A 109 -16.88 2.97 -9.16
C ILE A 109 -15.36 2.86 -9.38
N ASP A 110 -14.68 1.86 -8.80
CA ASP A 110 -13.25 1.62 -9.06
C ASP A 110 -12.98 1.33 -10.56
N GLU A 111 -13.93 0.70 -11.27
CA GLU A 111 -13.81 0.47 -12.72
C GLU A 111 -13.91 1.77 -13.54
N ILE A 112 -14.56 2.82 -13.02
CA ILE A 112 -14.58 4.15 -13.63
C ILE A 112 -13.18 4.79 -13.55
N ALA A 113 -12.46 4.58 -12.44
CA ALA A 113 -11.08 5.04 -12.31
C ALA A 113 -10.18 4.42 -13.38
N GLU A 114 -10.29 3.10 -13.60
CA GLU A 114 -9.55 2.41 -14.67
C GLU A 114 -9.91 2.93 -16.06
N TYR A 115 -11.20 3.18 -16.31
CA TYR A 115 -11.65 3.80 -17.56
C TYR A 115 -11.03 5.18 -17.75
N LEU A 116 -11.08 6.06 -16.76
CA LEU A 116 -10.49 7.40 -16.86
C LEU A 116 -8.98 7.35 -17.04
N LEU A 117 -8.28 6.41 -16.39
CA LEU A 117 -6.84 6.19 -16.59
C LEU A 117 -6.52 5.83 -18.04
N SER A 118 -7.36 5.01 -18.68
CA SER A 118 -7.22 4.66 -20.10
C SER A 118 -7.54 5.81 -21.08
N LYS A 119 -8.12 6.90 -20.56
CA LYS A 119 -8.54 8.08 -21.33
C LYS A 119 -7.80 9.35 -20.90
N LEU A 120 -6.74 9.20 -20.10
CA LEU A 120 -5.89 10.33 -19.75
C LEU A 120 -5.38 11.00 -21.03
N PRO A 121 -5.33 12.34 -21.08
CA PRO A 121 -4.72 13.04 -22.20
C PRO A 121 -3.27 12.57 -22.38
N ASP A 122 -2.96 12.04 -23.58
CA ASP A 122 -1.58 11.82 -23.99
C ASP A 122 -0.89 13.17 -24.01
N ILE A 123 0.00 13.42 -23.05
CA ILE A 123 0.92 14.54 -23.15
C ILE A 123 1.87 14.17 -24.29
N TYR A 124 1.63 14.70 -25.49
CA TYR A 124 2.57 14.58 -26.59
C TYR A 124 3.89 15.23 -26.16
N GLU A 125 4.83 14.42 -25.65
CA GLU A 125 6.25 14.71 -25.79
C GLU A 125 6.54 14.65 -27.30
N GLN A 126 6.42 15.78 -28.00
CA GLN A 126 6.70 15.80 -29.43
C GLN A 126 8.13 15.38 -29.72
N ASP A 127 8.25 14.29 -30.47
CA ASP A 127 9.38 13.89 -31.28
C ASP A 127 9.86 15.04 -32.20
N PHE A 128 10.83 15.83 -31.73
CA PHE A 128 11.92 16.35 -32.57
C PHE A 128 13.20 16.36 -31.74
N GLY A 129 14.23 15.66 -32.25
CA GLY A 129 15.37 15.18 -31.48
C GLY A 129 16.09 16.20 -30.60
N ILE A 130 16.62 15.69 -29.48
CA ILE A 130 17.67 16.26 -28.61
C ILE A 130 17.77 17.79 -28.69
N ILE A 131 16.75 18.47 -28.19
CA ILE A 131 16.91 19.75 -27.51
C ILE A 131 16.38 19.52 -26.10
N LYS A 132 17.19 19.81 -25.08
CA LYS A 132 16.72 19.94 -23.70
C LYS A 132 15.67 21.05 -23.67
N CYS A 133 14.40 20.70 -23.81
CA CYS A 133 13.35 21.60 -23.36
C CYS A 133 13.21 21.41 -21.86
N LYS A 134 13.77 22.37 -21.12
CA LYS A 134 13.49 22.65 -19.70
C LYS A 134 12.04 23.15 -19.49
N GLU A 135 11.14 22.89 -20.42
CA GLU A 135 9.86 23.59 -20.47
C GLU A 135 8.77 22.56 -20.28
N GLU A 136 8.17 22.63 -19.08
CA GLU A 136 6.88 22.06 -18.72
C GLU A 136 5.85 22.21 -19.85
N PRO A 137 4.77 21.41 -19.90
CA PRO A 137 3.70 21.59 -20.87
C PRO A 137 3.31 23.08 -20.96
N GLN A 138 3.64 23.72 -22.08
CA GLN A 138 3.43 25.16 -22.24
C GLN A 138 1.94 25.51 -22.36
N ASP A 139 1.09 24.52 -22.70
CA ASP A 139 -0.36 24.70 -22.79
C ASP A 139 -1.04 24.31 -21.48
N PHE A 140 -1.41 25.34 -20.71
CA PHE A 140 -2.24 25.24 -19.51
C PHE A 140 -3.51 24.40 -19.73
N GLY A 141 -4.04 24.35 -20.96
CA GLY A 141 -5.20 23.53 -21.32
C GLY A 141 -5.00 22.03 -21.10
N GLN A 142 -3.84 21.47 -21.46
CA GLN A 142 -3.58 20.04 -21.30
C GLN A 142 -3.35 19.65 -19.83
N LYS A 143 -2.57 20.46 -19.09
CA LYS A 143 -2.38 20.28 -17.64
C LYS A 143 -3.71 20.30 -16.89
N LYS A 144 -4.61 21.21 -17.27
CA LYS A 144 -5.96 21.32 -16.70
C LYS A 144 -6.78 20.05 -16.87
N PHE A 145 -6.73 19.37 -18.03
CA PHE A 145 -7.42 18.09 -18.18
C PHE A 145 -6.83 16.98 -17.32
N LEU A 146 -5.50 16.90 -17.19
CA LEU A 146 -4.86 15.92 -16.31
C LEU A 146 -5.28 16.12 -14.85
N ILE A 147 -5.27 17.37 -14.40
CA ILE A 147 -5.76 17.77 -13.08
C ILE A 147 -7.20 17.28 -12.88
N LEU A 148 -8.10 17.57 -13.82
CA LEU A 148 -9.51 17.21 -13.74
C LEU A 148 -9.72 15.69 -13.74
N PHE A 149 -9.00 14.96 -14.60
CA PHE A 149 -9.05 13.50 -14.65
C PHE A 149 -8.52 12.88 -13.36
N TYR A 150 -7.36 13.30 -12.86
CA TYR A 150 -6.82 12.76 -11.62
C TYR A 150 -7.71 13.08 -10.40
N ASN A 151 -8.35 14.25 -10.38
CA ASN A 151 -9.33 14.59 -9.35
C ASN A 151 -10.59 13.69 -9.45
N GLU A 152 -11.09 13.41 -10.65
CA GLU A 152 -12.22 12.49 -10.81
C GLU A 152 -11.84 11.03 -10.50
N ILE A 153 -10.65 10.58 -10.91
CA ILE A 153 -10.10 9.26 -10.55
C ILE A 153 -9.97 9.14 -9.04
N SER A 154 -9.49 10.19 -8.37
CA SER A 154 -9.42 10.25 -6.91
C SER A 154 -10.78 10.02 -6.28
N GLN A 155 -11.82 10.71 -6.76
CA GLN A 155 -13.21 10.57 -6.30
C GLN A 155 -13.82 9.19 -6.60
N CYS A 156 -13.31 8.49 -7.61
CA CYS A 156 -13.72 7.12 -7.91
C CYS A 156 -13.05 6.06 -7.02
N CYS A 157 -11.89 6.38 -6.42
CA CYS A 157 -11.13 5.43 -5.62
C CYS A 157 -11.47 5.56 -4.13
N SER A 158 -11.32 4.45 -3.39
CA SER A 158 -11.38 4.43 -1.92
C SER A 158 -9.97 4.37 -1.27
N GLY A 159 -9.88 4.79 -0.01
CA GLY A 159 -8.67 4.66 0.82
C GLY A 159 -7.43 5.38 0.27
N TYR A 160 -6.27 4.70 0.28
CA TYR A 160 -4.98 5.29 -0.12
C TYR A 160 -4.86 5.58 -1.62
N LEU A 161 -5.69 4.96 -2.46
CA LEU A 161 -5.69 5.25 -3.89
C LEU A 161 -6.28 6.64 -4.16
N ASN A 162 -7.35 7.01 -3.44
CA ASN A 162 -7.91 8.36 -3.48
C ASN A 162 -6.82 9.41 -3.21
N THR A 163 -6.15 9.31 -2.05
CA THR A 163 -5.10 10.26 -1.67
C THR A 163 -3.94 10.28 -2.66
N GLY A 164 -3.52 9.12 -3.19
CA GLY A 164 -2.46 9.03 -4.19
C GLY A 164 -2.79 9.69 -5.53
N TYR A 165 -4.06 9.65 -5.98
CA TYR A 165 -4.47 10.33 -7.21
C TYR A 165 -4.71 11.83 -7.01
N ALA A 166 -5.22 12.25 -5.85
CA ALA A 166 -5.25 13.67 -5.48
C ALA A 166 -3.84 14.27 -5.38
N GLU A 167 -2.86 13.52 -4.87
CA GLU A 167 -1.45 13.96 -4.90
C GLU A 167 -0.88 14.05 -6.31
N LYS A 168 -1.34 13.20 -7.24
CA LYS A 168 -0.96 13.33 -8.65
C LYS A 168 -1.55 14.58 -9.28
N SER A 169 -2.82 14.92 -9.02
CA SER A 169 -3.38 16.19 -9.52
C SER A 169 -2.58 17.38 -8.97
N LEU A 170 -2.15 17.31 -7.70
CA LEU A 170 -1.26 18.28 -7.03
C LEU A 170 0.07 18.54 -7.72
N LYS A 171 0.61 17.58 -8.49
CA LYS A 171 1.88 17.75 -9.21
C LYS A 171 1.78 18.58 -10.49
N TYR A 172 0.58 18.75 -11.05
CA TYR A 172 0.40 19.42 -12.34
C TYR A 172 -0.08 20.87 -12.22
N TYR A 173 -0.20 21.41 -11.00
CA TYR A 173 -0.58 22.80 -10.78
C TYR A 173 0.55 23.77 -11.17
N PRO A 174 0.25 24.89 -11.84
CA PRO A 174 1.22 25.96 -12.00
C PRO A 174 1.57 26.59 -10.64
N GLU A 175 2.73 27.23 -10.52
CA GLU A 175 3.21 27.89 -9.29
C GLU A 175 2.25 28.99 -8.75
N GLU A 176 1.32 29.47 -9.58
CA GLU A 176 0.26 30.37 -9.16
C GLU A 176 -0.97 29.59 -8.66
N ALA A 177 -1.24 29.67 -7.35
CA ALA A 177 -2.31 28.97 -6.66
C ALA A 177 -3.70 29.16 -7.31
N CYS A 178 -4.10 28.22 -8.17
CA CYS A 178 -5.37 28.23 -8.89
C CYS A 178 -6.45 27.42 -8.15
N HIS A 179 -7.73 27.61 -8.50
CA HIS A 179 -8.84 26.92 -7.84
C HIS A 179 -8.73 25.38 -7.90
N TYR A 180 -8.07 24.86 -8.91
CA TYR A 180 -7.85 23.44 -9.02
C TYR A 180 -6.90 22.89 -7.96
N GLU A 181 -5.90 23.66 -7.51
CA GLU A 181 -5.03 23.25 -6.40
C GLU A 181 -5.86 22.94 -5.16
N LEU A 182 -6.81 23.83 -4.87
CA LEU A 182 -7.74 23.69 -3.75
C LEU A 182 -8.62 22.45 -3.91
N LEU A 183 -9.02 22.10 -5.14
CA LEU A 183 -9.72 20.85 -5.44
C LEU A 183 -8.85 19.61 -5.18
N GLY A 184 -7.57 19.64 -5.58
CA GLY A 184 -6.62 18.55 -5.30
C GLY A 184 -6.38 18.36 -3.81
N LEU A 185 -6.20 19.46 -3.07
CA LEU A 185 -6.10 19.45 -1.61
C LEU A 185 -7.40 18.92 -0.97
N TYR A 186 -8.56 19.33 -1.49
CA TYR A 186 -9.86 18.88 -0.99
C TYR A 186 -10.03 17.37 -1.15
N ASN A 187 -9.75 16.84 -2.33
CA ASN A 187 -9.83 15.41 -2.60
C ASN A 187 -8.85 14.62 -1.73
N LYS A 188 -7.62 15.13 -1.55
CA LYS A 188 -6.63 14.54 -0.64
C LYS A 188 -7.13 14.51 0.80
N ALA A 189 -7.72 15.61 1.27
CA ALA A 189 -8.30 15.70 2.61
C ALA A 189 -9.47 14.73 2.78
N LEU A 190 -10.33 14.62 1.76
CA LEU A 190 -11.47 13.69 1.74
C LEU A 190 -11.00 12.25 1.82
N GLY A 191 -10.04 11.83 0.97
CA GLY A 191 -9.44 10.50 1.03
C GLY A 191 -8.86 10.19 2.41
N LEU A 192 -8.10 11.13 3.00
CA LEU A 192 -7.57 11.02 4.37
C LEU A 192 -8.66 10.88 5.44
N SER A 193 -9.81 11.55 5.27
CA SER A 193 -10.93 11.57 6.21
C SER A 193 -11.66 10.22 6.33
N HIS A 194 -11.62 9.41 5.28
CA HIS A 194 -12.25 8.10 5.24
C HIS A 194 -11.45 7.02 5.97
N HIS A 195 -10.18 7.26 6.30
CA HIS A 195 -9.39 6.30 7.07
C HIS A 195 -9.86 6.21 8.53
N GLU A 196 -9.79 5.01 9.11
CA GLU A 196 -10.16 4.77 10.51
C GLU A 196 -9.10 5.27 11.50
N ASN A 197 -7.84 5.39 11.07
CA ASN A 197 -6.77 5.86 11.93
C ASN A 197 -6.92 7.36 12.26
N LYS A 198 -6.82 7.66 13.56
CA LYS A 198 -6.78 9.02 14.11
C LYS A 198 -5.77 9.93 13.41
N GLU A 199 -4.58 9.44 13.08
CA GLU A 199 -3.52 10.26 12.45
C GLU A 199 -3.93 10.76 11.05
N SER A 200 -4.51 9.89 10.22
CA SER A 200 -5.00 10.26 8.89
C SER A 200 -6.07 11.34 8.97
N ARG A 201 -6.99 11.23 9.95
CA ARG A 201 -8.03 12.24 10.20
C ARG A 201 -7.45 13.57 10.66
N GLU A 202 -6.43 13.58 11.50
CA GLU A 202 -5.73 14.82 11.89
C GLU A 202 -5.02 15.47 10.69
N ASN A 203 -4.46 14.68 9.77
CA ASN A 203 -3.87 15.20 8.53
C ASN A 203 -4.95 15.74 7.57
N ALA A 204 -6.13 15.11 7.51
CA ALA A 204 -7.27 15.67 6.78
C ALA A 204 -7.66 17.06 7.30
N LEU A 205 -7.71 17.26 8.63
CA LEU A 205 -8.00 18.56 9.23
C LEU A 205 -7.01 19.64 8.81
N LYS A 206 -5.70 19.32 8.73
CA LYS A 206 -4.67 20.27 8.27
C LYS A 206 -4.94 20.75 6.85
N HIS A 207 -5.27 19.84 5.94
CA HIS A 207 -5.57 20.20 4.55
C HIS A 207 -6.89 20.97 4.42
N TYR A 208 -7.93 20.62 5.21
CA TYR A 208 -9.14 21.45 5.26
C TYR A 208 -8.85 22.87 5.79
N ASP A 209 -7.99 23.00 6.80
CA ASP A 209 -7.55 24.31 7.29
C ASP A 209 -6.77 25.12 6.26
N GLU A 210 -5.89 24.47 5.50
CA GLU A 210 -5.15 25.05 4.39
C GLU A 210 -6.10 25.61 3.32
N ILE A 211 -7.10 24.84 2.89
CA ILE A 211 -8.13 25.28 1.95
C ILE A 211 -8.89 26.50 2.51
N ILE A 212 -9.41 26.39 3.74
CA ILE A 212 -10.20 27.43 4.38
C ILE A 212 -9.40 28.73 4.54
N ASN A 213 -8.14 28.64 4.94
CA ASN A 213 -7.27 29.79 5.14
C ASN A 213 -6.87 30.43 3.80
N THR A 214 -6.64 29.62 2.77
CA THR A 214 -6.35 30.14 1.43
C THR A 214 -7.51 30.96 0.88
N PHE A 215 -8.76 30.50 1.04
CA PHE A 215 -9.94 31.29 0.67
C PHE A 215 -10.14 32.55 1.54
N LYS A 216 -9.73 32.53 2.82
CA LYS A 216 -9.80 33.72 3.71
C LYS A 216 -8.79 34.79 3.32
N ILE A 217 -7.52 34.42 3.14
CA ILE A 217 -6.42 35.34 2.78
C ILE A 217 -6.70 35.99 1.41
N LYS A 218 -7.21 35.21 0.45
CA LYS A 218 -7.55 35.72 -0.89
C LYS A 218 -8.75 36.68 -0.90
N LYS A 219 -9.60 36.68 0.14
CA LYS A 219 -10.70 37.66 0.28
C LYS A 219 -10.19 39.08 0.58
N GLU A 220 -8.94 39.23 1.03
CA GLU A 220 -8.31 40.52 1.32
C GLU A 220 -7.45 41.04 0.15
N GLY A 221 -7.32 40.27 -0.94
CA GLY A 221 -6.54 40.66 -2.12
C GLY A 221 -7.23 40.28 -3.43
N GLU A 222 -7.98 41.22 -4.02
CA GLU A 222 -8.66 41.15 -5.34
C GLU A 222 -7.73 40.86 -6.54
N LYS A 223 -6.45 40.53 -6.32
CA LYS A 223 -5.39 40.56 -7.34
C LYS A 223 -5.14 39.26 -8.09
N TYR A 224 -5.84 38.16 -7.77
CA TYR A 224 -5.62 36.86 -8.40
C TYR A 224 -6.62 36.47 -9.50
N LEU A 225 -7.66 37.29 -9.74
CA LEU A 225 -8.66 37.01 -10.76
C LEU A 225 -8.40 37.89 -11.98
N GLY A 226 -7.42 37.51 -12.79
CA GLY A 226 -7.15 38.13 -14.10
C GLY A 226 -8.27 37.92 -15.14
N TYR A 227 -9.35 37.22 -14.77
CA TYR A 227 -10.53 36.99 -15.61
C TYR A 227 -11.76 37.57 -14.92
N GLY A 228 -12.36 38.60 -15.54
CA GLY A 228 -13.32 39.51 -14.92
C GLY A 228 -14.76 38.98 -14.77
N TYR A 229 -14.96 37.83 -14.15
CA TYR A 229 -16.30 37.37 -13.76
C TYR A 229 -16.36 36.92 -12.28
N ASP A 230 -17.18 37.62 -11.49
CA ASP A 230 -17.52 37.27 -10.10
C ASP A 230 -18.18 35.88 -9.96
N PHE A 231 -18.77 35.37 -11.06
CA PHE A 231 -19.58 34.15 -11.08
C PHE A 231 -18.77 32.88 -10.75
N ASP A 232 -17.55 32.74 -11.27
CA ASP A 232 -16.71 31.55 -11.04
C ASP A 232 -16.26 31.43 -9.58
N THR A 233 -16.04 32.58 -8.93
CA THR A 233 -15.53 32.61 -7.55
C THR A 233 -16.57 32.06 -6.58
N ASP A 234 -17.85 32.33 -6.80
CA ASP A 234 -18.92 31.79 -5.96
C ASP A 234 -19.16 30.30 -6.22
N LEU A 235 -19.06 29.84 -7.46
CA LEU A 235 -19.12 28.40 -7.78
C LEU A 235 -17.99 27.61 -7.12
N TRP A 236 -16.74 28.09 -7.18
CA TRP A 236 -15.62 27.44 -6.51
C TRP A 236 -15.75 27.47 -4.98
N LYS A 237 -16.37 28.51 -4.40
CA LYS A 237 -16.70 28.49 -2.98
C LYS A 237 -17.71 27.39 -2.66
N MET A 238 -18.72 27.21 -3.51
CA MET A 238 -19.71 26.15 -3.32
C MET A 238 -19.13 24.76 -3.54
N TYR A 239 -18.20 24.60 -4.47
CA TYR A 239 -17.64 23.31 -4.81
C TYR A 239 -16.52 22.85 -3.87
N VAL A 240 -15.65 23.76 -3.41
CA VAL A 240 -14.46 23.38 -2.63
C VAL A 240 -14.49 23.95 -1.22
N TYR A 241 -14.70 25.26 -1.08
CA TYR A 241 -14.57 25.93 0.22
C TYR A 241 -15.65 25.52 1.24
N LEU A 242 -16.91 25.53 0.83
CA LEU A 242 -18.03 25.18 1.69
C LEU A 242 -17.99 23.68 2.05
N PRO A 243 -17.81 22.75 1.10
CA PRO A 243 -17.62 21.34 1.42
C PRO A 243 -16.41 21.07 2.32
N ALA A 244 -15.29 21.80 2.16
CA ALA A 244 -14.15 21.69 3.07
C ALA A 244 -14.50 22.05 4.52
N ILE A 245 -15.31 23.11 4.74
CA ILE A 245 -15.78 23.48 6.09
C ILE A 245 -16.69 22.39 6.66
N TYR A 246 -17.61 21.88 5.84
CA TYR A 246 -18.55 20.84 6.23
C TYR A 246 -17.82 19.53 6.60
N HIS A 247 -16.97 19.01 5.71
CA HIS A 247 -16.23 17.77 5.97
C HIS A 247 -15.21 17.92 7.11
N LYS A 248 -14.64 19.11 7.32
CA LYS A 248 -13.85 19.39 8.52
C LYS A 248 -14.66 19.17 9.80
N ALA A 249 -15.90 19.66 9.84
CA ALA A 249 -16.79 19.48 10.99
C ALA A 249 -17.13 17.99 11.22
N GLU A 250 -17.33 17.23 10.15
CA GLU A 250 -17.56 15.78 10.21
C GLU A 250 -16.35 15.02 10.77
N VAL A 251 -15.14 15.34 10.31
CA VAL A 251 -13.89 14.74 10.82
C VAL A 251 -13.69 15.05 12.30
N LEU A 252 -14.04 16.26 12.76
CA LEU A 252 -13.96 16.63 14.17
C LEU A 252 -14.91 15.80 15.04
N ILE A 253 -16.14 15.51 14.58
CA ILE A 253 -17.09 14.61 15.26
C ILE A 253 -16.48 13.20 15.34
N LYS A 254 -15.94 12.69 14.23
CA LYS A 254 -15.23 11.39 14.19
C LYS A 254 -14.01 11.31 15.11
N LEU A 255 -13.46 12.46 15.52
CA LEU A 255 -12.36 12.60 16.48
C LEU A 255 -12.82 12.96 17.91
N GLN A 256 -14.14 12.94 18.17
CA GLN A 256 -14.75 13.31 19.46
C GLN A 256 -14.49 14.76 19.87
N ARG A 257 -14.40 15.68 18.90
CA ARG A 257 -14.17 17.12 19.07
C ARG A 257 -15.45 17.92 18.74
N GLY A 258 -16.59 17.47 19.26
CA GLY A 258 -17.91 18.02 18.95
C GLY A 258 -18.04 19.54 19.16
N LYS A 259 -17.43 20.10 20.21
CA LYS A 259 -17.47 21.55 20.47
C LYS A 259 -16.88 22.38 19.32
N GLU A 260 -15.72 21.97 18.80
CA GLU A 260 -15.08 22.65 17.68
C GLU A 260 -15.89 22.50 16.39
N SER A 261 -16.51 21.33 16.20
CA SER A 261 -17.41 21.07 15.08
C SER A 261 -18.62 22.02 15.10
N ILE A 262 -19.24 22.26 16.26
CA ILE A 262 -20.35 23.20 16.41
C ILE A 262 -19.96 24.62 15.98
N ASP A 263 -18.78 25.10 16.40
CA ASP A 263 -18.30 26.45 16.05
C ASP A 263 -18.10 26.59 14.53
N ILE A 264 -17.57 25.54 13.89
CA ILE A 264 -17.39 25.46 12.45
C ILE A 264 -18.74 25.42 11.72
N LEU A 265 -19.70 24.62 12.18
CA LEU A 265 -21.03 24.50 11.56
C LEU A 265 -21.86 25.77 11.72
N ASN A 266 -21.78 26.46 12.85
CA ASN A 266 -22.40 27.78 13.01
C ASN A 266 -21.84 28.79 12.01
N THR A 267 -20.53 28.75 11.79
CA THR A 267 -19.86 29.59 10.78
C THR A 267 -20.29 29.20 9.36
N PHE A 268 -20.39 27.89 9.08
CA PHE A 268 -20.90 27.36 7.82
C PHE A 268 -22.31 27.87 7.55
N ILE A 269 -23.28 27.55 8.41
CA ILE A 269 -24.70 27.89 8.24
C ILE A 269 -24.88 29.41 8.06
N LYS A 270 -24.19 30.23 8.87
CA LYS A 270 -24.24 31.69 8.75
C LYS A 270 -23.70 32.20 7.42
N LYS A 271 -22.57 31.66 6.95
CA LYS A 271 -21.99 32.05 5.65
C LYS A 271 -22.86 31.58 4.50
N TYR A 272 -23.32 30.34 4.57
CA TYR A 272 -24.10 29.66 3.54
C TYR A 272 -25.42 30.39 3.26
N LYS A 273 -26.14 30.85 4.30
CA LYS A 273 -27.37 31.67 4.17
C LYS A 273 -27.18 33.03 3.47
N ASN A 274 -25.96 33.55 3.43
CA ASN A 274 -25.67 34.88 2.89
C ASN A 274 -25.09 34.84 1.46
N TYR A 275 -24.86 33.66 0.88
CA TYR A 275 -24.40 33.57 -0.51
C TYR A 275 -25.58 33.77 -1.47
N ASN A 276 -25.40 34.65 -2.46
CA ASN A 276 -26.32 34.76 -3.60
C ASN A 276 -26.06 33.60 -4.55
N VAL A 277 -26.63 32.44 -4.19
CA VAL A 277 -26.52 31.23 -4.98
C VAL A 277 -27.40 31.35 -6.23
N PRO A 278 -26.92 30.98 -7.43
CA PRO A 278 -27.77 30.90 -8.61
C PRO A 278 -29.04 30.08 -8.34
N ARG A 279 -30.18 30.53 -8.86
CA ARG A 279 -31.51 29.96 -8.53
C ARG A 279 -31.61 28.44 -8.76
N PHE A 280 -30.82 27.90 -9.69
CA PHE A 280 -30.79 26.46 -9.98
C PHE A 280 -30.01 25.62 -8.95
N ILE A 281 -29.11 26.23 -8.17
CA ILE A 281 -28.40 25.58 -7.05
C ILE A 281 -29.13 25.84 -5.71
N PHE A 282 -30.12 26.74 -5.68
CA PHE A 282 -30.82 27.13 -4.45
C PHE A 282 -31.44 25.95 -3.66
N LEU A 283 -32.02 24.95 -4.33
CA LEU A 283 -32.60 23.78 -3.64
C LEU A 283 -31.53 22.94 -2.91
N SER A 284 -30.36 22.75 -3.53
CA SER A 284 -29.23 22.10 -2.85
C SER A 284 -28.76 22.89 -1.61
N THR A 285 -29.01 24.20 -1.62
CA THR A 285 -28.52 25.08 -0.59
C THR A 285 -29.31 24.88 0.71
N GLU A 286 -30.63 24.80 0.62
CA GLU A 286 -31.48 24.53 1.78
C GLU A 286 -31.21 23.13 2.35
N TYR A 287 -30.98 22.15 1.48
CA TYR A 287 -30.60 20.79 1.84
C TYR A 287 -29.29 20.71 2.64
N LYS A 288 -28.21 21.34 2.15
CA LYS A 288 -26.94 21.37 2.88
C LYS A 288 -27.03 22.13 4.20
N ILE A 289 -27.91 23.13 4.32
CA ILE A 289 -28.19 23.78 5.62
C ILE A 289 -28.84 22.80 6.58
N ILE A 290 -29.88 22.07 6.15
CA ILE A 290 -30.56 21.09 7.00
C ILE A 290 -29.58 19.99 7.41
N ASP A 291 -28.81 19.46 6.47
CA ASP A 291 -27.80 18.42 6.72
C ASP A 291 -26.72 18.91 7.71
N SER A 292 -26.27 20.15 7.58
CA SER A 292 -25.34 20.79 8.52
C SER A 292 -25.94 20.99 9.92
N MET A 293 -27.23 21.30 9.99
CA MET A 293 -27.94 21.40 11.27
C MET A 293 -28.08 20.03 11.92
N ILE A 294 -28.36 18.98 11.14
CA ILE A 294 -28.37 17.59 11.62
C ILE A 294 -26.98 17.22 12.18
N LEU A 295 -25.92 17.51 11.42
CA LEU A 295 -24.54 17.26 11.85
C LEU A 295 -24.17 18.06 13.10
N LYS A 296 -24.67 19.28 13.23
CA LYS A 296 -24.49 20.14 14.42
C LYS A 296 -25.16 19.51 15.64
N VAL A 297 -26.37 18.98 15.51
CA VAL A 297 -27.02 18.27 16.62
C VAL A 297 -26.23 17.02 17.02
N HIS A 298 -25.69 16.27 16.05
CA HIS A 298 -24.78 15.16 16.36
C HIS A 298 -23.57 15.61 17.21
N ALA A 299 -22.94 16.73 16.84
CA ALA A 299 -21.83 17.30 17.61
C ALA A 299 -22.26 17.81 19.01
N MET A 300 -23.48 18.34 19.14
CA MET A 300 -24.06 18.76 20.43
C MET A 300 -24.29 17.58 21.37
N LEU A 301 -24.77 16.46 20.83
CA LEU A 301 -24.94 15.22 21.60
C LEU A 301 -23.60 14.69 22.12
N GLU A 302 -22.56 14.67 21.28
CA GLU A 302 -21.22 14.22 21.69
C GLU A 302 -20.57 15.13 22.73
N SER A 303 -20.92 16.42 22.75
CA SER A 303 -20.38 17.39 23.70
C SER A 303 -21.26 17.58 24.95
N SER A 304 -22.31 16.77 25.11
CA SER A 304 -23.29 16.86 26.22
C SER A 304 -23.90 18.27 26.37
N ASN A 305 -24.15 18.95 25.26
CA ASN A 305 -24.71 20.31 25.28
C ASN A 305 -26.25 20.28 25.36
N LEU A 306 -26.84 21.01 26.31
CA LEU A 306 -28.25 20.87 26.71
C LEU A 306 -29.29 21.55 25.78
N ASN A 307 -28.89 22.40 24.83
CA ASN A 307 -29.85 23.14 23.99
C ASN A 307 -30.15 22.49 22.63
N VAL A 308 -30.34 21.18 22.59
CA VAL A 308 -30.59 20.45 21.34
C VAL A 308 -32.01 20.67 20.80
N ASN A 309 -32.99 20.85 21.68
CA ASN A 309 -34.41 20.96 21.30
C ASN A 309 -34.72 22.16 20.40
N GLU A 310 -34.05 23.30 20.61
CA GLU A 310 -34.21 24.48 19.77
C GLU A 310 -33.72 24.21 18.34
N GLU A 311 -32.58 23.53 18.19
CA GLU A 311 -32.02 23.21 16.88
C GLU A 311 -32.89 22.19 16.13
N ILE A 312 -33.42 21.17 16.82
CA ILE A 312 -34.38 20.22 16.25
C ILE A 312 -35.60 20.94 15.70
N LYS A 313 -36.20 21.84 16.48
CA LYS A 313 -37.39 22.58 16.06
C LYS A 313 -37.10 23.41 14.79
N ASN A 314 -35.90 23.98 14.69
CA ASN A 314 -35.48 24.69 13.48
C ASN A 314 -35.33 23.74 12.28
N ILE A 315 -34.81 22.52 12.49
CA ILE A 315 -34.74 21.48 11.46
C ILE A 315 -36.15 21.07 11.00
N GLU A 316 -37.09 20.84 11.92
CA GLU A 316 -38.47 20.47 11.62
C GLU A 316 -39.18 21.50 10.74
N ILE A 317 -39.05 22.79 11.08
CA ILE A 317 -39.63 23.89 10.31
C ILE A 317 -39.09 23.89 8.88
N MET A 318 -37.78 23.63 8.70
CA MET A 318 -37.17 23.56 7.37
C MET A 318 -37.54 22.29 6.61
N LEU A 319 -37.71 21.16 7.30
CA LEU A 319 -38.14 19.89 6.69
C LEU A 319 -39.59 19.93 6.23
N GLU A 320 -40.46 20.72 6.86
CA GLU A 320 -41.85 20.85 6.44
C GLU A 320 -42.01 21.32 4.99
N THR A 321 -41.08 22.15 4.51
CA THR A 321 -41.04 22.61 3.11
C THR A 321 -40.29 21.66 2.17
N HIS A 322 -39.68 20.59 2.69
CA HIS A 322 -38.75 19.72 1.98
C HIS A 322 -39.06 18.22 2.14
N LYS A 323 -40.30 17.86 2.48
CA LYS A 323 -40.74 16.47 2.76
C LYS A 323 -40.48 15.48 1.63
N GLU A 324 -40.27 15.95 0.41
CA GLU A 324 -39.99 15.13 -0.76
C GLU A 324 -38.54 14.62 -0.82
N ASN A 325 -37.61 15.21 -0.05
CA ASN A 325 -36.22 14.73 -0.01
C ASN A 325 -36.08 13.57 0.99
N TYR A 326 -36.07 12.35 0.44
CA TYR A 326 -35.99 11.12 1.23
C TYR A 326 -34.70 11.01 2.06
N ASP A 327 -33.54 11.43 1.54
CA ASP A 327 -32.26 11.32 2.26
C ASP A 327 -32.23 12.18 3.52
N ILE A 328 -32.65 13.44 3.42
CA ILE A 328 -32.59 14.35 4.57
C ILE A 328 -33.65 13.96 5.61
N GLN A 329 -34.85 13.56 5.16
CA GLN A 329 -35.85 13.00 6.06
C GLN A 329 -35.33 11.74 6.76
N ARG A 330 -34.56 10.91 6.05
CA ARG A 330 -33.90 9.71 6.58
C ARG A 330 -32.84 10.08 7.64
N LYS A 331 -31.92 10.99 7.35
CA LYS A 331 -30.89 11.49 8.29
C LYS A 331 -31.52 12.15 9.52
N TYR A 332 -32.59 12.92 9.34
CA TYR A 332 -33.35 13.51 10.42
C TYR A 332 -34.02 12.46 11.31
N ASN A 333 -34.72 11.49 10.72
CA ASN A 333 -35.37 10.41 11.47
C ASN A 333 -34.34 9.61 12.29
N PHE A 334 -33.16 9.40 11.73
CA PHE A 334 -32.04 8.77 12.43
C PHE A 334 -31.52 9.61 13.60
N LEU A 335 -31.37 10.92 13.40
CA LEU A 335 -30.99 11.86 14.45
C LEU A 335 -32.01 11.85 15.60
N ILE A 336 -33.30 11.95 15.28
CA ILE A 336 -34.39 11.87 16.26
C ILE A 336 -34.38 10.54 16.99
N ALA A 337 -34.07 9.44 16.29
CA ALA A 337 -33.94 8.15 16.92
C ALA A 337 -32.82 8.16 17.97
N LYS A 338 -31.63 8.67 17.59
CA LYS A 338 -30.48 8.81 18.50
C LYS A 338 -30.79 9.70 19.71
N LEU A 339 -31.47 10.82 19.49
CA LEU A 339 -31.86 11.76 20.54
C LEU A 339 -32.82 11.15 21.56
N ASN A 340 -33.86 10.47 21.06
CA ASN A 340 -34.81 9.81 21.95
C ASN A 340 -34.16 8.70 22.75
N ILE A 341 -33.13 8.03 22.20
CA ILE A 341 -32.30 7.06 22.93
C ILE A 341 -31.51 7.74 24.05
N GLU A 342 -30.79 8.83 23.77
CA GLU A 342 -30.02 9.57 24.78
C GLU A 342 -30.91 10.21 25.86
N ASP A 343 -32.02 10.84 25.46
CA ASP A 343 -33.00 11.38 26.41
C ASP A 343 -33.64 10.28 27.25
N THR A 344 -33.87 9.09 26.67
CA THR A 344 -34.30 7.92 27.45
C THR A 344 -33.19 7.49 28.41
N ARG A 345 -31.90 7.49 28.02
CA ARG A 345 -30.77 7.18 28.92
C ARG A 345 -30.77 8.08 30.15
N GLU A 346 -30.96 9.39 29.96
CA GLU A 346 -30.93 10.37 31.05
C GLU A 346 -32.22 10.37 31.90
N ASN A 347 -33.39 10.16 31.27
CA ASN A 347 -34.72 10.24 31.91
C ASN A 347 -35.39 8.88 32.18
N LEU A 348 -34.60 7.81 32.20
CA LEU A 348 -35.01 6.41 32.44
C LEU A 348 -35.88 6.23 33.71
N SER A 349 -35.70 7.09 34.72
CA SER A 349 -36.48 7.06 35.97
C SER A 349 -37.88 7.67 35.85
N SER A 350 -38.08 8.66 34.97
CA SER A 350 -39.26 9.54 34.96
C SER A 350 -40.27 9.23 33.83
N LYS A 351 -39.84 8.67 32.69
CA LYS A 351 -40.74 8.35 31.55
C LYS A 351 -41.64 7.14 31.78
N LYS A 352 -42.79 7.11 31.09
CA LYS A 352 -43.74 5.98 31.08
C LYS A 352 -43.31 4.96 30.02
N ASN A 353 -43.31 3.66 30.38
CA ASN A 353 -42.92 2.56 29.49
C ASN A 353 -43.70 2.52 28.15
N GLU A 354 -44.95 3.02 28.13
CA GLU A 354 -45.78 3.10 26.91
C GLU A 354 -45.18 4.05 25.84
N GLU A 355 -44.51 5.13 26.23
CA GLU A 355 -43.90 6.08 25.29
C GLU A 355 -42.64 5.52 24.64
N ILE A 356 -41.78 4.86 25.43
CA ILE A 356 -40.56 4.20 24.94
C ILE A 356 -40.94 3.06 23.98
N TYR A 357 -41.95 2.28 24.34
CA TYR A 357 -42.49 1.22 23.46
C TYR A 357 -43.02 1.78 22.14
N LYS A 358 -43.87 2.82 22.19
CA LYS A 358 -44.45 3.42 20.99
C LYS A 358 -43.35 3.92 20.06
N PHE A 359 -42.31 4.54 20.60
CA PHE A 359 -41.14 5.00 19.86
C PHE A 359 -40.34 3.82 19.23
N LEU A 360 -40.05 2.76 19.99
CA LEU A 360 -39.35 1.57 19.48
C LEU A 360 -40.10 0.91 18.30
N LYS A 361 -41.41 0.78 18.43
CA LYS A 361 -42.25 0.07 17.45
C LYS A 361 -42.60 0.93 16.23
N GLU A 362 -43.11 2.15 16.47
CA GLU A 362 -43.59 3.02 15.39
C GLU A 362 -42.45 3.76 14.69
N THR A 363 -41.43 4.21 15.43
CA THR A 363 -40.38 5.06 14.87
C THR A 363 -39.18 4.26 14.37
N ILE A 364 -38.68 3.30 15.15
CA ILE A 364 -37.45 2.60 14.75
C ILE A 364 -37.79 1.38 13.87
N TYR A 365 -38.68 0.49 14.28
CA TYR A 365 -38.97 -0.70 13.49
C TYR A 365 -39.74 -0.40 12.20
N ASN A 366 -40.88 0.29 12.29
CA ASN A 366 -41.71 0.53 11.11
C ASN A 366 -41.06 1.49 10.11
N ASN A 367 -40.43 2.58 10.57
CA ASN A 367 -39.81 3.52 9.64
C ASN A 367 -38.41 3.08 9.21
N LEU A 368 -37.57 2.52 10.11
CA LEU A 368 -36.16 2.24 9.78
C LEU A 368 -35.88 0.83 9.25
N PHE A 369 -36.75 -0.16 9.53
CA PHE A 369 -36.48 -1.57 9.18
C PHE A 369 -37.31 -2.11 8.01
N LYS A 370 -38.56 -1.66 7.82
CA LYS A 370 -39.47 -2.21 6.79
C LYS A 370 -39.32 -1.63 5.38
N GLU A 371 -38.78 -0.43 5.23
CA GLU A 371 -38.59 0.16 3.89
C GLU A 371 -37.40 -0.49 3.15
N GLU A 372 -37.47 -0.57 1.82
CA GLU A 372 -36.33 -0.93 0.97
C GLU A 372 -35.20 0.08 1.19
N ARG A 373 -34.17 -0.34 1.92
CA ARG A 373 -33.03 0.49 2.35
C ARG A 373 -31.73 -0.24 2.04
N ASN A 374 -30.64 0.49 1.89
CA ASN A 374 -29.33 -0.15 1.76
C ASN A 374 -28.98 -0.94 3.03
N GLU A 375 -28.10 -1.91 2.88
CA GLU A 375 -27.83 -2.89 3.94
C GLU A 375 -27.04 -2.30 5.12
N ASP A 376 -26.22 -1.29 4.89
CA ASP A 376 -25.43 -0.66 5.95
C ASP A 376 -26.30 0.20 6.86
N GLU A 377 -27.29 0.89 6.29
CA GLU A 377 -28.29 1.67 7.03
C GLU A 377 -29.24 0.78 7.83
N ARG A 378 -29.70 -0.32 7.25
CA ARG A 378 -30.49 -1.31 7.98
C ARG A 378 -29.70 -1.89 9.14
N THR A 379 -28.40 -2.10 8.96
CA THR A 379 -27.50 -2.55 10.03
C THR A 379 -27.37 -1.50 11.12
N GLN A 380 -27.16 -0.23 10.76
CA GLN A 380 -27.04 0.85 11.72
C GLN A 380 -28.36 1.14 12.47
N ALA A 381 -29.51 1.09 11.78
CA ALA A 381 -30.82 1.18 12.40
C ALA A 381 -31.08 0.01 13.36
N SER A 382 -30.66 -1.19 12.98
CA SER A 382 -30.71 -2.38 13.85
C SER A 382 -29.89 -2.18 15.12
N PHE A 383 -28.69 -1.57 15.02
CA PHE A 383 -27.88 -1.23 16.18
C PHE A 383 -28.61 -0.26 17.13
N TYR A 384 -29.19 0.84 16.63
CA TYR A 384 -29.95 1.76 17.49
C TYR A 384 -31.20 1.13 18.09
N TRP A 385 -31.89 0.28 17.33
CA TRP A 385 -33.03 -0.47 17.87
C TRP A 385 -32.59 -1.32 19.05
N LEU A 386 -31.47 -2.03 18.92
CA LEU A 386 -30.91 -2.85 20.01
C LEU A 386 -30.54 -1.98 21.22
N GLU A 387 -29.95 -0.79 21.03
CA GLU A 387 -29.60 0.10 22.14
C GLU A 387 -30.85 0.60 22.86
N ALA A 388 -31.85 1.04 22.10
CA ALA A 388 -33.13 1.49 22.62
C ALA A 388 -33.86 0.36 23.37
N PHE A 389 -33.83 -0.85 22.82
CA PHE A 389 -34.45 -2.03 23.41
C PHE A 389 -33.78 -2.43 24.72
N GLN A 390 -32.44 -2.38 24.79
CA GLN A 390 -31.70 -2.59 26.04
C GLN A 390 -32.15 -1.59 27.11
N LEU A 391 -32.23 -0.30 26.77
CA LEU A 391 -32.68 0.73 27.72
C LEU A 391 -34.12 0.48 28.18
N TYR A 392 -35.01 0.05 27.28
CA TYR A 392 -36.37 -0.33 27.64
C TYR A 392 -36.39 -1.47 28.67
N ILE A 393 -35.56 -2.50 28.48
CA ILE A 393 -35.44 -3.59 29.44
C ILE A 393 -34.98 -3.04 30.81
N LYS A 394 -33.91 -2.24 30.86
CA LYS A 394 -33.45 -1.59 32.10
C LYS A 394 -34.55 -0.76 32.78
N ALA A 395 -35.35 -0.02 32.01
CA ALA A 395 -36.47 0.77 32.52
C ALA A 395 -37.55 -0.11 33.17
N SER A 396 -37.88 -1.22 32.48
CA SER A 396 -38.95 -2.12 32.87
C SER A 396 -38.67 -2.85 34.19
N LYS A 397 -37.39 -3.17 34.47
CA LYS A 397 -36.94 -3.78 35.75
C LYS A 397 -37.31 -2.95 36.98
N ASN A 398 -37.33 -1.62 36.84
CA ASN A 398 -37.52 -0.71 37.97
C ASN A 398 -38.99 -0.47 38.33
N LYS A 399 -39.96 -0.98 37.56
CA LYS A 399 -41.39 -0.70 37.77
C LYS A 399 -42.21 -2.01 37.66
N ASN A 400 -42.83 -2.44 38.78
CA ASN A 400 -43.80 -3.56 38.86
C ASN A 400 -45.08 -3.28 38.04
N HIS A 401 -44.97 -3.21 36.71
CA HIS A 401 -46.08 -2.86 35.81
C HIS A 401 -46.46 -4.06 34.95
N GLU A 402 -47.63 -4.66 35.20
CA GLU A 402 -48.19 -5.75 34.37
C GLU A 402 -48.27 -5.38 32.89
N LYS A 403 -48.62 -4.13 32.56
CA LYS A 403 -48.63 -3.61 31.18
C LYS A 403 -47.27 -3.66 30.46
N GLY A 404 -46.16 -3.68 31.21
CA GLY A 404 -44.82 -3.77 30.61
C GLY A 404 -44.56 -5.13 29.96
N LYS A 405 -45.22 -6.19 30.45
CA LYS A 405 -45.08 -7.55 29.91
C LYS A 405 -45.63 -7.65 28.50
N ASP A 406 -46.88 -7.22 28.29
CA ASP A 406 -47.54 -7.30 26.99
C ASP A 406 -46.77 -6.54 25.89
N LEU A 407 -46.19 -5.39 26.27
CA LEU A 407 -45.37 -4.57 25.38
C LEU A 407 -44.01 -5.23 25.06
N LEU A 408 -43.41 -5.90 26.03
CA LEU A 408 -42.16 -6.63 25.81
C LEU A 408 -42.37 -7.83 24.88
N GLU A 409 -43.46 -8.58 25.02
CA GLU A 409 -43.76 -9.73 24.15
C GLU A 409 -43.82 -9.30 22.68
N ASP A 410 -44.43 -8.14 22.42
CA ASP A 410 -44.52 -7.58 21.07
C ASP A 410 -43.14 -7.11 20.54
N LEU A 411 -42.32 -6.48 21.38
CA LEU A 411 -40.95 -6.10 21.00
C LEU A 411 -40.02 -7.29 20.79
N LEU A 412 -40.24 -8.43 21.46
CA LEU A 412 -39.45 -9.64 21.26
C LEU A 412 -39.60 -10.21 19.84
N GLY A 413 -40.80 -10.11 19.26
CA GLY A 413 -41.00 -10.43 17.84
C GLY A 413 -40.12 -9.58 16.92
N THR A 414 -40.04 -8.28 17.23
CA THR A 414 -39.18 -7.35 16.50
C THR A 414 -37.69 -7.62 16.69
N LEU A 415 -37.26 -7.92 17.92
CA LEU A 415 -35.88 -8.32 18.22
C LEU A 415 -35.46 -9.52 17.37
N ILE A 416 -36.34 -10.52 17.23
CA ILE A 416 -36.07 -11.72 16.42
C ILE A 416 -35.75 -11.34 14.97
N ASP A 417 -36.58 -10.49 14.36
CA ASP A 417 -36.42 -10.08 12.97
C ASP A 417 -35.09 -9.33 12.77
N ILE A 418 -34.77 -8.41 13.68
CA ILE A 418 -33.54 -7.62 13.64
C ILE A 418 -32.31 -8.50 13.81
N LEU A 419 -32.34 -9.43 14.77
CA LEU A 419 -31.27 -10.38 14.99
C LEU A 419 -31.05 -11.27 13.76
N ASN A 420 -32.13 -11.82 13.18
CA ASN A 420 -32.04 -12.62 11.96
C ASN A 420 -31.39 -11.83 10.81
N TYR A 421 -31.79 -10.57 10.63
CA TYR A 421 -31.22 -9.68 9.62
C TYR A 421 -29.71 -9.44 9.84
N ILE A 422 -29.31 -8.99 11.04
CA ILE A 422 -27.89 -8.77 11.39
C ILE A 422 -27.07 -10.03 11.13
N PHE A 423 -27.61 -11.22 11.45
CA PHE A 423 -26.87 -12.47 11.28
C PHE A 423 -26.73 -12.92 9.84
N GLU A 424 -27.78 -12.80 9.02
CA GLU A 424 -27.64 -13.06 7.58
C GLU A 424 -26.65 -12.07 6.95
N ARG A 425 -26.66 -10.81 7.38
CA ARG A 425 -25.69 -9.81 6.94
C ARG A 425 -24.26 -10.18 7.37
N LEU A 426 -24.03 -10.58 8.62
CA LEU A 426 -22.70 -10.98 9.12
C LEU A 426 -22.13 -12.20 8.39
N LYS A 427 -23.01 -13.04 7.83
CA LYS A 427 -22.63 -14.21 7.03
C LYS A 427 -22.21 -13.81 5.61
N GLN A 428 -22.85 -12.80 5.04
CA GLN A 428 -22.57 -12.30 3.70
C GLN A 428 -21.37 -11.35 3.68
N ASP A 429 -21.26 -10.49 4.70
CA ASP A 429 -20.20 -9.51 4.85
C ASP A 429 -19.58 -9.57 6.27
N PRO A 430 -18.34 -10.07 6.40
CA PRO A 430 -17.67 -10.13 7.70
C PRO A 430 -17.27 -8.76 8.25
N TRP A 431 -17.32 -7.69 7.45
CA TRP A 431 -16.80 -6.33 7.73
C TRP A 431 -17.87 -5.31 8.13
N ILE A 432 -18.98 -5.75 8.71
CA ILE A 432 -20.03 -4.84 9.18
C ILE A 432 -19.45 -3.76 10.12
N PRO A 433 -19.72 -2.45 9.86
CA PRO A 433 -19.37 -1.38 10.77
C PRO A 433 -19.95 -1.61 12.17
N ASN A 434 -19.16 -1.35 13.22
CA ASN A 434 -19.57 -1.56 14.62
C ASN A 434 -19.91 -3.01 15.01
N LYS A 435 -19.51 -4.03 14.23
CA LYS A 435 -19.74 -5.45 14.53
C LYS A 435 -19.51 -5.85 15.99
N GLU A 436 -18.38 -5.45 16.56
CA GLU A 436 -18.05 -5.78 17.96
C GLU A 436 -19.03 -5.15 18.96
N LYS A 437 -19.45 -3.89 18.71
CA LYS A 437 -20.44 -3.19 19.54
C LYS A 437 -21.82 -3.83 19.41
N ILE A 438 -22.24 -4.17 18.20
CA ILE A 438 -23.51 -4.87 17.94
C ILE A 438 -23.53 -6.21 18.68
N LEU A 439 -22.47 -7.01 18.55
CA LEU A 439 -22.38 -8.31 19.23
C LEU A 439 -22.37 -8.17 20.76
N LYS A 440 -21.62 -7.19 21.29
CA LYS A 440 -21.61 -6.88 22.73
C LYS A 440 -23.02 -6.51 23.22
N LEU A 441 -23.70 -5.62 22.51
CA LEU A 441 -25.04 -5.15 22.85
C LEU A 441 -26.09 -6.26 22.82
N ILE A 442 -26.04 -7.16 21.83
CA ILE A 442 -26.91 -8.34 21.76
C ILE A 442 -26.73 -9.22 23.00
N VAL A 443 -25.49 -9.43 23.45
CA VAL A 443 -25.19 -10.21 24.66
C VAL A 443 -25.75 -9.53 25.91
N GLU A 444 -25.56 -8.21 26.04
CA GLU A 444 -26.08 -7.45 27.18
C GLU A 444 -27.63 -7.49 27.23
N ILE A 445 -28.32 -7.39 26.09
CA ILE A 445 -29.78 -7.55 26.02
C ILE A 445 -30.21 -8.93 26.52
N PHE A 446 -29.53 -10.00 26.09
CA PHE A 446 -29.84 -11.34 26.57
C PHE A 446 -29.54 -11.55 28.06
N GLU A 447 -28.59 -10.81 28.64
CA GLU A 447 -28.34 -10.79 30.10
C GLU A 447 -29.51 -10.19 30.83
N GLU A 448 -29.91 -9.02 30.37
CA GLU A 448 -30.95 -8.26 31.03
C GLU A 448 -32.29 -9.00 31.01
N ILE A 449 -32.63 -9.69 29.93
CA ILE A 449 -33.88 -10.47 29.87
C ILE A 449 -33.82 -11.74 30.73
N ASN A 450 -32.67 -12.42 30.79
CA ASN A 450 -32.54 -13.68 31.52
C ASN A 450 -32.49 -13.51 33.04
N ASP A 451 -32.00 -12.36 33.52
CA ASP A 451 -31.80 -12.11 34.96
C ASP A 451 -33.07 -11.65 35.70
N ASP A 452 -34.19 -11.42 35.01
CA ASP A 452 -35.42 -10.93 35.65
C ASP A 452 -36.61 -11.87 35.44
N ASP A 453 -36.91 -12.63 36.49
CA ASP A 453 -38.02 -13.57 36.50
C ASP A 453 -39.40 -12.90 36.32
N SER A 454 -39.48 -11.60 36.62
CA SER A 454 -40.73 -10.84 36.60
C SER A 454 -41.11 -10.31 35.22
N ILE A 455 -40.22 -10.40 34.22
CA ILE A 455 -40.35 -9.67 32.95
C ILE A 455 -40.90 -10.54 31.81
N THR A 456 -40.64 -11.85 31.81
CA THR A 456 -41.01 -12.74 30.70
C THR A 456 -41.82 -13.94 31.18
N ASN A 457 -42.92 -14.27 30.47
CA ASN A 457 -43.62 -15.55 30.66
C ASN A 457 -42.75 -16.71 30.11
N ASP A 458 -43.10 -17.95 30.46
CA ASP A 458 -42.33 -19.13 30.07
C ASP A 458 -42.20 -19.28 28.53
N ASP A 459 -43.20 -18.84 27.76
CA ASP A 459 -43.19 -18.88 26.29
C ASP A 459 -42.16 -17.90 25.69
N CYS A 460 -42.09 -16.67 26.22
CA CYS A 460 -41.10 -15.67 25.83
C CYS A 460 -39.68 -16.10 26.21
N ARG A 461 -39.50 -16.68 27.40
CA ARG A 461 -38.19 -17.27 27.78
C ARG A 461 -37.81 -18.41 26.86
N GLN A 462 -38.76 -19.24 26.46
CA GLN A 462 -38.49 -20.33 25.52
C GLN A 462 -38.13 -19.79 24.15
N LYS A 463 -38.82 -18.76 23.63
CA LYS A 463 -38.46 -18.09 22.36
C LYS A 463 -37.07 -17.46 22.43
N ILE A 464 -36.73 -16.77 23.51
CA ILE A 464 -35.39 -16.19 23.71
C ILE A 464 -34.34 -17.27 23.80
N LYS A 465 -34.58 -18.34 24.57
CA LYS A 465 -33.71 -19.51 24.61
C LYS A 465 -33.57 -20.13 23.24
N ASP A 466 -34.63 -20.24 22.44
CA ASP A 466 -34.59 -20.82 21.10
C ASP A 466 -33.83 -19.92 20.11
N ILE A 467 -33.85 -18.60 20.29
CA ILE A 467 -33.03 -17.64 19.53
C ILE A 467 -31.58 -17.73 19.99
N GLU A 468 -31.32 -17.72 21.29
CA GLU A 468 -29.99 -17.87 21.90
C GLU A 468 -29.37 -19.21 21.49
N ILE A 469 -30.15 -20.29 21.47
CA ILE A 469 -29.79 -21.63 21.01
C ILE A 469 -29.57 -21.63 19.50
N ARG A 470 -30.48 -21.07 18.68
CA ARG A 470 -30.28 -20.95 17.22
C ARG A 470 -29.05 -20.10 16.88
N TYR A 471 -28.78 -19.06 17.64
CA TYR A 471 -27.62 -18.18 17.52
C TYR A 471 -26.33 -18.90 17.89
N CYS A 472 -26.31 -19.55 19.06
CA CYS A 472 -25.21 -20.42 19.47
C CYS A 472 -24.97 -21.52 18.43
N HIS A 473 -26.03 -22.11 17.86
CA HIS A 473 -25.93 -23.11 16.79
C HIS A 473 -25.39 -22.54 15.48
N ARG A 474 -25.84 -21.36 15.03
CA ARG A 474 -25.37 -20.72 13.80
C ARG A 474 -23.92 -20.22 13.91
N LEU A 475 -23.50 -19.76 15.08
CA LEU A 475 -22.10 -19.40 15.34
C LEU A 475 -21.17 -20.62 15.47
N THR A 476 -21.68 -21.77 15.95
CA THR A 476 -20.85 -22.96 16.26
C THR A 476 -20.94 -24.10 15.23
N HIS A 477 -21.82 -24.01 14.23
CA HIS A 477 -22.00 -25.00 13.14
C HIS A 477 -22.14 -26.48 13.60
N LYS A 478 -22.73 -26.78 14.76
CA LYS A 478 -22.96 -28.16 15.22
C LYS A 478 -24.43 -28.47 15.51
N GLU A 479 -24.89 -29.67 15.18
CA GLU A 479 -26.28 -30.14 15.42
C GLU A 479 -26.59 -30.45 16.90
N ASN A 480 -27.82 -30.08 17.30
CA ASN A 480 -28.66 -30.57 18.41
C ASN A 480 -27.99 -31.27 19.61
N LYS A 481 -27.36 -30.53 20.54
CA LYS A 481 -27.16 -31.00 21.93
C LYS A 481 -27.44 -29.91 22.99
N PRO A 482 -28.37 -30.14 23.95
CA PRO A 482 -28.72 -29.19 25.03
C PRO A 482 -27.57 -28.82 25.99
N SER A 483 -26.50 -29.61 26.04
CA SER A 483 -25.32 -29.35 26.90
C SER A 483 -24.51 -28.09 26.51
N SER A 484 -24.81 -27.50 25.36
CA SER A 484 -24.14 -26.32 24.82
C SER A 484 -24.58 -25.03 25.54
N TYR A 485 -25.82 -24.99 26.04
CA TYR A 485 -26.43 -23.82 26.67
C TYR A 485 -25.78 -23.48 28.03
N GLN A 486 -25.52 -24.48 28.88
CA GLN A 486 -24.82 -24.27 30.15
C GLN A 486 -23.36 -23.85 29.97
N LYS A 487 -22.71 -24.22 28.86
CA LYS A 487 -21.32 -23.87 28.55
C LYS A 487 -21.15 -22.43 28.08
N VAL A 488 -22.13 -21.89 27.37
CA VAL A 488 -22.19 -20.47 26.97
C VAL A 488 -22.33 -19.57 28.19
N LYS A 489 -23.13 -19.97 29.18
CA LYS A 489 -23.30 -19.22 30.45
C LYS A 489 -22.01 -19.13 31.29
N SER A 490 -21.09 -20.09 31.14
CA SER A 490 -19.78 -20.08 31.81
C SER A 490 -18.80 -19.11 31.17
N VAL A 491 -18.74 -19.07 29.83
CA VAL A 491 -17.90 -18.14 29.04
C VAL A 491 -18.32 -16.68 29.24
N ARG A 492 -19.63 -16.45 29.39
CA ARG A 492 -20.27 -15.19 29.77
C ARG A 492 -19.68 -14.54 31.04
N ARG A 493 -19.29 -15.36 32.03
CA ARG A 493 -18.79 -14.87 33.31
C ARG A 493 -17.35 -14.34 33.27
N LEU A 494 -16.54 -14.72 32.28
CA LEU A 494 -15.11 -14.33 32.23
C LEU A 494 -14.83 -13.11 31.37
N LEU A 495 -15.63 -12.88 30.33
CA LEU A 495 -15.55 -11.64 29.55
C LEU A 495 -15.87 -10.42 30.43
N LEU A 496 -16.72 -10.59 31.44
CA LEU A 496 -17.09 -9.54 32.41
C LEU A 496 -16.09 -9.36 33.58
N LEU A 497 -15.26 -10.36 33.88
CA LEU A 497 -14.28 -10.29 34.98
C LEU A 497 -12.91 -9.72 34.55
N GLY A 498 -12.72 -9.43 33.27
CA GLY A 498 -11.45 -8.96 32.71
C GLY A 498 -11.07 -7.51 33.01
N GLU A 499 -11.96 -6.68 33.57
CA GLU A 499 -11.70 -5.23 33.68
C GLU A 499 -11.39 -4.69 35.09
N ASN A 500 -11.62 -5.43 36.19
CA ASN A 500 -11.63 -4.77 37.52
C ASN A 500 -10.91 -5.45 38.69
N ASN A 501 -9.95 -6.34 38.51
CA ASN A 501 -9.17 -6.84 39.67
C ASN A 501 -7.68 -6.98 39.39
N LYS A 502 -6.92 -5.94 39.78
CA LYS A 502 -5.45 -5.93 39.79
C LYS A 502 -4.82 -6.41 41.12
N GLU A 503 -5.60 -6.85 42.11
CA GLU A 503 -5.06 -7.13 43.46
C GLU A 503 -5.39 -8.51 44.06
N ALA A 504 -5.80 -9.50 43.26
CA ALA A 504 -5.92 -10.86 43.78
C ALA A 504 -4.61 -11.64 43.57
N GLU A 505 -3.81 -11.75 44.64
CA GLU A 505 -2.70 -12.68 44.75
C GLU A 505 -3.11 -14.09 44.26
N MET A 506 -2.25 -14.67 43.44
CA MET A 506 -2.48 -15.95 42.76
C MET A 506 -2.49 -17.12 43.74
N ASP A 507 -3.69 -17.52 44.18
CA ASP A 507 -3.91 -18.86 44.71
C ASP A 507 -4.11 -19.83 43.53
N TYR A 508 -3.08 -20.65 43.27
CA TYR A 508 -3.00 -21.58 42.13
C TYR A 508 -3.89 -22.81 42.34
N ASN A 509 -5.21 -22.66 42.23
CA ASN A 509 -6.11 -23.79 41.91
C ASN A 509 -6.52 -23.73 40.43
N PHE A 510 -5.59 -24.19 39.59
CA PHE A 510 -5.67 -24.22 38.12
C PHE A 510 -6.74 -25.12 37.46
N PRO A 511 -7.34 -26.16 38.08
CA PRO A 511 -8.23 -27.08 37.38
C PRO A 511 -9.51 -26.45 36.81
N ASP A 512 -10.18 -25.58 37.57
CA ASP A 512 -11.50 -25.04 37.19
C ASP A 512 -11.42 -23.97 36.09
N ARG A 513 -10.29 -23.25 35.98
CA ARG A 513 -10.06 -22.26 34.91
C ARG A 513 -9.72 -22.92 33.57
N LEU A 514 -9.21 -24.15 33.57
CA LEU A 514 -8.87 -24.89 32.35
C LEU A 514 -10.13 -25.32 31.58
N GLU A 515 -11.18 -25.73 32.30
CA GLU A 515 -12.47 -26.09 31.70
C GLU A 515 -13.14 -24.88 31.04
N ILE A 516 -13.02 -23.74 31.71
CA ILE A 516 -13.42 -22.42 31.23
C ILE A 516 -12.69 -21.99 29.94
N VAL A 517 -11.36 -22.12 29.89
CA VAL A 517 -10.57 -21.77 28.69
C VAL A 517 -10.92 -22.69 27.53
N LYS A 518 -11.16 -23.98 27.79
CA LYS A 518 -11.62 -24.93 26.78
C LYS A 518 -13.00 -24.54 26.23
N ASP A 519 -13.94 -24.16 27.10
CA ASP A 519 -15.27 -23.75 26.68
C ASP A 519 -15.24 -22.42 25.90
N PHE A 520 -14.41 -21.45 26.29
CA PHE A 520 -14.18 -20.21 25.53
C PHE A 520 -13.64 -20.49 24.12
N ALA A 521 -12.59 -21.32 24.03
CA ALA A 521 -12.01 -21.73 22.76
C ALA A 521 -12.95 -22.59 21.90
N ASN A 522 -13.99 -23.18 22.48
CA ASN A 522 -15.02 -23.94 21.73
C ASN A 522 -16.12 -23.04 21.14
N ILE A 523 -16.37 -21.87 21.73
CA ILE A 523 -17.53 -21.02 21.39
C ILE A 523 -17.16 -19.91 20.40
N ILE A 524 -16.02 -19.25 20.56
CA ILE A 524 -15.66 -18.06 19.76
C ILE A 524 -14.79 -18.43 18.55
N ILE A 525 -13.88 -19.37 18.75
CA ILE A 525 -12.97 -19.82 17.71
C ILE A 525 -13.75 -20.84 16.89
N ASN A 526 -14.22 -20.47 15.69
CA ASN A 526 -14.56 -21.47 14.67
C ASN A 526 -13.28 -22.27 14.44
N LYS A 527 -13.18 -23.41 15.13
CA LYS A 527 -11.93 -24.14 15.25
C LYS A 527 -11.40 -24.52 13.88
N ASP A 528 -12.28 -24.88 12.96
CA ASP A 528 -11.87 -25.25 11.62
C ASP A 528 -11.38 -24.04 10.83
N TYR A 529 -12.10 -22.91 10.87
CA TYR A 529 -11.66 -21.67 10.20
C TYR A 529 -10.35 -21.12 10.79
N TYR A 530 -10.26 -20.92 12.10
CA TYR A 530 -9.03 -20.42 12.72
C TYR A 530 -7.89 -21.42 12.58
N THR A 531 -8.15 -22.73 12.68
CA THR A 531 -7.12 -23.73 12.41
C THR A 531 -6.68 -23.68 10.95
N GLN A 532 -7.59 -23.47 9.99
CA GLN A 532 -7.26 -23.29 8.58
C GLN A 532 -6.45 -22.01 8.36
N CYS A 533 -6.83 -20.87 8.93
CA CYS A 533 -6.08 -19.62 8.83
C CYS A 533 -4.70 -19.74 9.50
N LEU A 534 -4.64 -20.32 10.71
CA LEU A 534 -3.37 -20.57 11.40
C LEU A 534 -2.50 -21.54 10.61
N ARG A 535 -3.07 -22.61 10.04
CA ARG A 535 -2.34 -23.56 9.17
C ARG A 535 -1.84 -22.87 7.91
N TYR A 536 -2.70 -22.15 7.20
CA TYR A 536 -2.34 -21.40 5.99
C TYR A 536 -1.23 -20.37 6.26
N ASN A 537 -1.37 -19.58 7.33
CA ASN A 537 -0.34 -18.60 7.72
C ASN A 537 0.95 -19.29 8.17
N THR A 538 0.85 -20.40 8.91
CA THR A 538 2.01 -21.20 9.31
C THR A 538 2.68 -21.84 8.11
N GLU A 539 1.92 -22.34 7.13
CA GLU A 539 2.44 -22.93 5.88
C GLU A 539 3.12 -21.88 5.02
N LYS A 540 2.54 -20.68 4.90
CA LYS A 540 3.16 -19.54 4.22
C LYS A 540 4.47 -19.14 4.88
N PHE A 541 4.52 -19.12 6.21
CA PHE A 541 5.75 -18.83 6.96
C PHE A 541 6.79 -19.95 6.79
N ASP A 542 6.35 -21.20 6.88
CA ASP A 542 7.20 -22.38 6.75
C ASP A 542 7.77 -22.52 5.34
N LYS A 543 7.07 -22.04 4.30
CA LYS A 543 7.58 -21.96 2.92
C LYS A 543 8.97 -21.33 2.83
N ASN A 544 9.19 -20.22 3.53
CA ASN A 544 10.43 -19.45 3.47
C ASN A 544 11.40 -19.79 4.63
N LEU A 545 11.01 -20.70 5.51
CA LEU A 545 11.81 -21.09 6.66
C LEU A 545 12.36 -22.51 6.52
N ILE A 546 11.48 -23.48 6.29
CA ILE A 546 11.83 -24.91 6.33
C ILE A 546 11.82 -25.57 4.95
N TYR A 547 11.11 -25.07 3.95
CA TYR A 547 11.15 -25.70 2.61
C TYR A 547 12.29 -25.12 1.78
N SER A 548 13.01 -25.94 1.03
CA SER A 548 14.06 -25.45 0.13
C SER A 548 13.43 -24.68 -1.02
N SER A 549 14.11 -23.63 -1.49
CA SER A 549 13.62 -22.88 -2.64
C SER A 549 13.84 -23.62 -3.94
N TYR A 550 12.87 -23.49 -4.85
CA TYR A 550 12.81 -24.23 -6.12
C TYR A 550 13.04 -23.29 -7.32
N TRP A 551 14.05 -23.62 -8.12
CA TRP A 551 14.63 -22.82 -9.21
C TRP A 551 14.88 -23.69 -10.47
N PRO A 552 13.83 -24.22 -11.13
CA PRO A 552 13.97 -25.20 -12.21
C PRO A 552 14.77 -24.70 -13.41
N GLN A 553 14.69 -23.40 -13.71
CA GLN A 553 15.44 -22.78 -14.81
C GLN A 553 16.96 -22.70 -14.56
N LEU A 554 17.41 -22.90 -13.31
CA LEU A 554 18.82 -22.87 -12.92
C LEU A 554 19.35 -24.27 -12.57
N THR A 555 18.58 -25.32 -12.83
CA THR A 555 18.94 -26.72 -12.54
C THR A 555 20.37 -27.03 -12.97
N GLY A 556 21.15 -27.61 -12.06
CA GLY A 556 22.53 -27.99 -12.33
C GLY A 556 23.53 -26.83 -12.40
N ARG A 557 23.16 -25.58 -12.10
CA ARG A 557 24.02 -24.38 -12.23
C ARG A 557 24.43 -23.77 -10.89
N TYR A 558 25.53 -23.03 -10.91
CA TYR A 558 25.86 -22.06 -9.86
C TYR A 558 25.14 -20.74 -10.13
N ALA A 559 24.83 -19.97 -9.10
CA ALA A 559 24.17 -18.68 -9.22
C ALA A 559 24.59 -17.71 -8.13
N PHE A 560 24.51 -16.42 -8.44
CA PHE A 560 24.76 -15.29 -7.57
C PHE A 560 23.61 -14.32 -7.73
N THR A 561 22.96 -13.94 -6.62
CA THR A 561 21.91 -12.94 -6.61
C THR A 561 22.32 -11.78 -5.72
N VAL A 562 22.22 -10.56 -6.28
CA VAL A 562 22.33 -9.31 -5.54
C VAL A 562 21.03 -9.08 -4.79
N LEU A 563 21.13 -8.95 -3.47
CA LEU A 563 20.02 -8.66 -2.56
C LEU A 563 20.22 -7.30 -1.87
N ARG A 564 21.07 -6.44 -2.47
CA ARG A 564 21.44 -5.11 -1.99
C ARG A 564 21.06 -4.04 -2.99
N LYS A 565 20.63 -2.88 -2.51
CA LYS A 565 20.37 -1.70 -3.35
C LYS A 565 21.29 -0.53 -3.07
N TRP A 566 21.42 -0.15 -1.79
CA TRP A 566 22.27 0.96 -1.36
C TRP A 566 23.30 0.51 -0.34
N GLN A 567 24.45 1.18 -0.32
CA GLN A 567 25.48 1.07 0.70
C GLN A 567 25.16 1.95 1.92
N SER A 568 25.97 1.80 2.99
CA SER A 568 26.03 2.70 4.14
C SER A 568 24.89 2.56 5.14
N PHE A 569 24.91 3.43 6.14
CA PHE A 569 23.91 3.55 7.21
C PHE A 569 22.60 4.19 6.75
N THR A 570 22.48 4.62 5.49
CA THR A 570 21.27 5.35 5.04
C THR A 570 19.99 4.52 5.09
N PRO A 571 19.98 3.19 4.88
CA PRO A 571 18.81 2.36 5.18
C PRO A 571 18.41 2.43 6.67
N ALA A 572 19.38 2.60 7.58
CA ALA A 572 19.12 2.78 9.01
C ALA A 572 18.42 4.10 9.34
N LEU A 573 18.48 5.11 8.45
CA LEU A 573 17.81 6.40 8.64
C LEU A 573 16.32 6.38 8.30
N GLY A 574 15.79 5.26 7.76
CA GLY A 574 14.37 5.00 7.54
C GLY A 574 13.52 6.22 7.20
N SER A 575 13.53 6.68 5.94
CA SER A 575 12.63 7.77 5.55
C SER A 575 11.27 7.21 5.09
N TYR A 576 10.18 7.79 5.59
CA TYR A 576 8.80 7.50 5.16
C TYR A 576 8.57 7.76 3.65
N SER A 577 9.49 8.44 2.97
CA SER A 577 9.34 8.89 1.57
C SER A 577 10.20 8.13 0.56
N THR A 578 11.21 7.35 0.97
CA THR A 578 12.01 6.55 0.04
C THR A 578 12.30 5.16 0.61
N SER A 579 11.98 4.11 -0.14
CA SER A 579 12.39 2.73 0.15
C SER A 579 13.91 2.56 -0.04
N SER A 580 14.69 3.18 0.85
CA SER A 580 16.11 2.90 0.97
C SER A 580 16.25 1.53 1.60
N ARG A 581 16.65 0.55 0.79
CA ARG A 581 16.90 -0.81 1.23
C ARG A 581 18.40 -1.08 1.18
N GLY A 582 18.92 -1.65 2.26
CA GLY A 582 20.28 -2.17 2.30
C GLY A 582 20.39 -3.51 1.58
N GLY A 583 21.19 -4.42 2.13
CA GLY A 583 21.09 -5.85 1.87
C GLY A 583 22.42 -6.57 1.97
N GLY A 584 22.63 -7.51 1.06
CA GLY A 584 23.85 -8.30 0.94
C GLY A 584 23.83 -9.13 -0.34
N TYR A 585 24.56 -10.24 -0.34
CA TYR A 585 24.66 -11.12 -1.50
C TYR A 585 24.38 -12.58 -1.14
N PHE A 586 23.94 -13.35 -2.15
CA PHE A 586 23.74 -14.79 -2.01
C PHE A 586 24.32 -15.55 -3.20
N VAL A 587 25.31 -16.41 -2.94
CA VAL A 587 25.92 -17.30 -3.93
C VAL A 587 25.48 -18.73 -3.63
N TYR A 588 24.95 -19.46 -4.61
CA TYR A 588 24.31 -20.76 -4.37
C TYR A 588 24.44 -21.74 -5.52
N LYS A 589 24.33 -23.03 -5.22
CA LYS A 589 24.30 -24.14 -6.16
C LYS A 589 22.89 -24.71 -6.24
N VAL A 590 22.36 -24.81 -7.44
CA VAL A 590 21.08 -25.47 -7.71
C VAL A 590 21.34 -26.90 -8.18
N GLY A 591 20.70 -27.86 -7.51
CA GLY A 591 20.79 -29.28 -7.83
C GLY A 591 20.00 -29.66 -9.08
N ASP A 592 20.07 -30.93 -9.44
CA ASP A 592 19.39 -31.48 -10.63
C ASP A 592 17.86 -31.57 -10.45
N ASN A 593 17.39 -31.51 -9.20
CA ASN A 593 15.97 -31.45 -8.85
C ASN A 593 15.43 -30.02 -8.78
N GLY A 594 16.23 -29.01 -9.17
CA GLY A 594 15.87 -27.59 -9.11
C GLY A 594 15.90 -26.96 -7.72
N ASN A 595 16.16 -27.70 -6.64
CA ASN A 595 16.31 -27.11 -5.31
C ASN A 595 17.73 -26.57 -5.09
N ILE A 596 17.86 -25.60 -4.18
CA ILE A 596 19.18 -25.15 -3.71
C ILE A 596 19.80 -26.22 -2.82
N GLU A 597 21.01 -26.65 -3.16
CA GLU A 597 21.81 -27.62 -2.40
C GLU A 597 22.64 -26.89 -1.33
N ASP A 598 23.43 -25.91 -1.79
CA ASP A 598 24.32 -25.09 -0.95
C ASP A 598 24.17 -23.61 -1.25
N GLY A 599 24.29 -22.79 -0.22
CA GLY A 599 24.14 -21.34 -0.31
C GLY A 599 25.03 -20.59 0.68
N VAL A 600 25.84 -19.67 0.17
CA VAL A 600 26.71 -18.77 0.92
C VAL A 600 26.09 -17.38 0.93
N VAL A 601 25.70 -16.93 2.12
CA VAL A 601 25.35 -15.53 2.36
C VAL A 601 26.63 -14.73 2.53
N VAL A 602 26.73 -13.58 1.88
CA VAL A 602 27.85 -12.64 2.03
C VAL A 602 27.31 -11.30 2.45
N ASP A 603 27.84 -10.77 3.55
CA ASP A 603 27.53 -9.45 4.13
C ASP A 603 26.02 -9.21 4.34
N PRO A 604 25.36 -9.92 5.27
CA PRO A 604 23.95 -9.71 5.62
C PRO A 604 23.76 -8.38 6.39
N GLY A 605 23.75 -7.27 5.65
CA GLY A 605 23.46 -5.92 6.12
C GLY A 605 21.98 -5.63 6.34
N TYR A 606 21.63 -4.34 6.39
CA TYR A 606 20.25 -3.89 6.60
C TYR A 606 19.30 -4.52 5.57
N ASP A 607 18.12 -4.97 6.01
CA ASP A 607 17.07 -5.52 5.17
C ASP A 607 17.44 -6.79 4.38
N PHE A 608 18.59 -7.42 4.67
CA PHE A 608 19.02 -8.64 3.99
C PHE A 608 17.95 -9.73 4.10
N ILE A 609 17.41 -9.97 5.30
CA ILE A 609 16.40 -11.02 5.53
C ILE A 609 15.11 -10.73 4.74
N GLU A 610 14.66 -9.48 4.73
CA GLU A 610 13.47 -9.06 3.97
C GLU A 610 13.71 -9.29 2.47
N ASN A 611 14.82 -8.79 1.93
CA ASN A 611 15.18 -8.95 0.53
C ASN A 611 15.31 -10.44 0.18
N PHE A 612 15.98 -11.24 1.02
CA PHE A 612 16.16 -12.68 0.81
C PHE A 612 14.82 -13.43 0.69
N ILE A 613 13.88 -13.15 1.60
CA ILE A 613 12.54 -13.76 1.60
C ILE A 613 11.70 -13.27 0.41
N GLU A 614 11.73 -11.97 0.08
CA GLU A 614 11.00 -11.42 -1.08
C GLU A 614 11.48 -12.03 -2.41
N HIS A 615 12.75 -12.45 -2.50
CA HIS A 615 13.29 -13.16 -3.66
C HIS A 615 12.93 -14.64 -3.68
N ASN A 616 12.03 -15.09 -2.78
CA ASN A 616 11.63 -16.48 -2.60
C ASN A 616 12.79 -17.40 -2.23
N PHE A 617 13.81 -16.90 -1.52
CA PHE A 617 14.79 -17.76 -0.86
C PHE A 617 14.28 -18.20 0.52
N SER A 618 14.80 -19.34 0.97
CA SER A 618 14.46 -19.94 2.25
C SER A 618 15.67 -19.98 3.18
N ILE A 619 15.46 -19.81 4.48
CA ILE A 619 16.53 -19.93 5.48
C ILE A 619 17.19 -21.32 5.40
N LYS A 620 16.44 -22.34 4.96
CA LYS A 620 16.98 -23.67 4.69
C LYS A 620 18.03 -23.69 3.56
N ASP A 621 18.06 -22.71 2.68
CA ASP A 621 19.03 -22.67 1.58
C ASP A 621 20.44 -22.23 2.04
N ILE A 622 20.57 -21.65 3.24
CA ILE A 622 21.82 -21.07 3.74
C ILE A 622 22.70 -22.14 4.39
N THR A 623 23.87 -22.44 3.83
CA THR A 623 24.84 -23.38 4.40
C THR A 623 26.07 -22.70 5.01
N ALA A 624 26.41 -21.50 4.54
CA ALA A 624 27.44 -20.66 5.14
C ALA A 624 27.05 -19.19 5.16
N ILE A 625 27.61 -18.44 6.12
CA ILE A 625 27.49 -16.99 6.23
C ILE A 625 28.90 -16.42 6.32
N ALA A 626 29.26 -15.53 5.40
CA ALA A 626 30.54 -14.82 5.37
C ALA A 626 30.32 -13.32 5.60
N ILE A 627 31.12 -12.73 6.49
CA ILE A 627 31.09 -11.29 6.78
C ILE A 627 32.49 -10.72 6.55
N THR A 628 32.60 -9.75 5.64
CA THR A 628 33.86 -9.18 5.17
C THR A 628 34.51 -8.23 6.18
N HIS A 629 33.71 -7.54 6.99
CA HIS A 629 34.14 -6.65 8.07
C HIS A 629 32.97 -6.23 8.99
N SER A 630 33.26 -5.54 10.10
CA SER A 630 32.30 -5.38 11.21
C SER A 630 31.34 -4.20 11.10
N HIS A 631 31.31 -3.49 9.97
CA HIS A 631 30.33 -2.43 9.77
C HIS A 631 28.90 -2.97 9.69
N ILE A 632 27.96 -2.18 10.20
CA ILE A 632 26.58 -2.60 10.45
C ILE A 632 25.79 -2.84 9.15
N ASP A 633 26.12 -2.13 8.09
CA ASP A 633 25.61 -2.29 6.73
C ASP A 633 26.11 -3.55 6.01
N HIS A 634 26.98 -4.33 6.66
CA HIS A 634 27.42 -5.66 6.22
C HIS A 634 26.99 -6.78 7.17
N SER A 635 26.48 -6.47 8.36
CA SER A 635 26.44 -7.47 9.44
C SER A 635 25.23 -7.43 10.37
N VAL A 636 24.39 -6.39 10.32
CA VAL A 636 23.27 -6.21 11.27
C VAL A 636 22.27 -7.38 11.27
N ASP A 637 22.00 -7.99 10.11
CA ASP A 637 21.02 -9.08 9.99
C ASP A 637 21.60 -10.45 10.37
N PHE A 638 22.90 -10.55 10.68
CA PHE A 638 23.51 -11.78 11.16
C PHE A 638 22.77 -12.35 12.38
N ARG A 639 22.43 -11.51 13.37
CA ARG A 639 21.68 -11.93 14.56
C ARG A 639 20.28 -12.45 14.21
N GLY A 640 19.62 -11.79 13.27
CA GLY A 640 18.30 -12.20 12.77
C GLY A 640 18.37 -13.58 12.11
N LEU A 641 19.38 -13.82 11.27
CA LEU A 641 19.62 -15.11 10.63
C LEU A 641 19.86 -16.23 11.65
N MET A 642 20.70 -16.01 12.67
CA MET A 642 20.93 -17.00 13.72
C MET A 642 19.63 -17.36 14.46
N THR A 643 18.77 -16.38 14.72
CA THR A 643 17.45 -16.59 15.35
C THR A 643 16.52 -17.40 14.43
N LEU A 644 16.50 -17.10 13.12
CA LEU A 644 15.68 -17.83 12.16
C LEU A 644 16.15 -19.27 11.96
N ILE A 645 17.47 -19.53 11.95
CA ILE A 645 18.03 -20.89 11.90
C ILE A 645 17.59 -21.68 13.14
N HIS A 646 17.62 -21.07 14.33
CA HIS A 646 17.10 -21.69 15.55
C HIS A 646 15.62 -22.06 15.42
N GLU A 647 14.77 -21.13 14.98
CA GLU A 647 13.33 -21.37 14.83
C GLU A 647 13.02 -22.40 13.74
N MET A 648 13.78 -22.41 12.64
CA MET A 648 13.70 -23.43 11.60
C MET A 648 13.99 -24.82 12.15
N ASN A 649 15.09 -25.00 12.91
CA ASN A 649 15.43 -26.28 13.52
C ASN A 649 14.37 -26.76 14.50
N LYS A 650 13.89 -25.86 15.37
CA LYS A 650 12.83 -26.14 16.35
C LYS A 650 11.51 -26.57 15.70
N ARG A 651 11.13 -25.95 14.59
CA ARG A 651 9.92 -26.29 13.82
C ARG A 651 10.10 -27.57 13.01
N GLY A 652 11.27 -27.76 12.42
CA GLY A 652 11.65 -28.93 11.66
C GLY A 652 11.46 -30.22 12.47
N VAL A 653 11.88 -30.23 13.73
CA VAL A 653 11.71 -31.38 14.65
C VAL A 653 10.23 -31.68 14.93
N ARG A 654 9.35 -30.67 14.95
CA ARG A 654 7.92 -30.81 15.32
C ARG A 654 7.05 -31.35 14.16
N LYS A 655 7.39 -31.05 12.90
CA LYS A 655 6.53 -31.29 11.72
C LYS A 655 6.73 -32.64 11.02
N LEU A 656 7.12 -33.71 11.74
CA LEU A 656 7.24 -35.11 11.26
C LEU A 656 8.45 -35.45 10.36
N TYR A 657 9.27 -34.49 9.94
CA TYR A 657 10.55 -34.80 9.29
C TYR A 657 11.65 -34.87 10.36
N LYS A 658 12.07 -36.08 10.75
CA LYS A 658 13.27 -36.30 11.58
C LYS A 658 14.55 -36.01 10.78
N TRP A 659 14.65 -34.84 10.16
CA TRP A 659 15.92 -34.37 9.61
C TRP A 659 16.85 -33.91 10.74
N PRO A 660 18.16 -34.11 10.59
CA PRO A 660 19.13 -33.58 11.54
C PRO A 660 19.00 -32.05 11.61
N PRO A 661 19.22 -31.43 12.79
CA PRO A 661 19.28 -29.99 12.91
C PRO A 661 20.29 -29.44 11.89
N LYS A 662 19.86 -28.46 11.09
CA LYS A 662 20.73 -27.78 10.16
C LYS A 662 21.74 -26.96 10.95
N LYS A 663 23.00 -27.06 10.54
CA LYS A 663 24.08 -26.22 11.05
C LYS A 663 24.64 -25.38 9.92
N VAL A 664 25.13 -24.19 10.25
CA VAL A 664 25.76 -23.28 9.28
C VAL A 664 27.22 -23.03 9.64
N THR A 665 28.07 -22.88 8.64
CA THR A 665 29.44 -22.41 8.83
C THR A 665 29.46 -20.89 8.85
N VAL A 666 30.14 -20.30 9.83
CA VAL A 666 30.24 -18.84 9.98
C VAL A 666 31.67 -18.41 9.70
N ILE A 667 31.87 -17.48 8.76
CA ILE A 667 33.18 -17.04 8.28
C ILE A 667 33.31 -15.54 8.55
N LEU A 668 34.28 -15.16 9.37
CA LEU A 668 34.38 -13.80 9.93
C LEU A 668 35.81 -13.32 9.88
N THR A 669 36.01 -12.00 9.83
CA THR A 669 37.28 -11.40 10.25
C THR A 669 37.44 -11.47 11.77
N PRO A 670 38.65 -11.26 12.31
CA PRO A 670 38.85 -11.19 13.76
C PRO A 670 37.94 -10.18 14.47
N SER A 671 37.76 -8.98 13.89
CA SER A 671 36.87 -7.95 14.42
C SER A 671 35.41 -8.39 14.46
N CYS A 672 34.91 -9.02 13.39
CA CYS A 672 33.56 -9.57 13.37
C CYS A 672 33.39 -10.67 14.41
N PHE A 673 34.38 -11.55 14.58
CA PHE A 673 34.33 -12.61 15.59
C PHE A 673 34.20 -12.03 17.00
N ASP A 674 35.02 -11.03 17.33
CA ASP A 674 34.96 -10.35 18.62
C ASP A 674 33.61 -9.65 18.82
N HIS A 675 33.12 -8.96 17.79
CA HIS A 675 31.84 -8.25 17.83
C HIS A 675 30.65 -9.20 18.05
N PHE A 676 30.67 -10.39 17.42
CA PHE A 676 29.58 -11.37 17.47
C PHE A 676 29.81 -12.54 18.42
N PHE A 677 30.85 -12.52 19.25
CA PHE A 677 31.26 -13.63 20.10
C PHE A 677 30.11 -14.19 20.96
N GLN A 678 29.31 -13.31 21.55
CA GLN A 678 28.18 -13.71 22.39
C GLN A 678 27.11 -14.44 21.58
N ILE A 679 26.72 -13.89 20.43
CA ILE A 679 25.73 -14.52 19.54
C ILE A 679 26.23 -15.88 19.07
N ILE A 680 27.48 -15.96 18.62
CA ILE A 680 28.12 -17.21 18.20
C ILE A 680 28.10 -18.24 19.35
N SER A 681 28.42 -17.80 20.56
CA SER A 681 28.43 -18.66 21.74
C SER A 681 27.04 -19.17 22.12
N ASP A 682 26.02 -18.32 22.03
CA ASP A 682 24.62 -18.68 22.26
C ASP A 682 24.05 -19.54 21.11
N SER A 683 24.74 -19.57 19.97
CA SER A 683 24.34 -20.26 18.74
C SER A 683 25.07 -21.56 18.42
N ARG A 684 25.91 -22.07 19.35
CA ARG A 684 26.77 -23.25 19.12
C ARG A 684 26.04 -24.50 18.62
N ASP A 685 24.78 -24.70 19.02
CA ASP A 685 24.01 -25.88 18.63
C ASP A 685 23.66 -25.91 17.13
N TYR A 686 23.65 -24.75 16.47
CA TYR A 686 23.31 -24.59 15.06
C TYR A 686 24.43 -23.93 14.23
N ILE A 687 25.61 -23.77 14.82
CA ILE A 687 26.85 -23.45 14.10
C ILE A 687 27.64 -24.75 13.92
N LYS A 688 28.07 -25.02 12.68
CA LYS A 688 28.92 -26.18 12.35
C LYS A 688 30.36 -25.87 12.74
N ASP A 689 30.83 -24.71 12.31
CA ASP A 689 32.20 -24.24 12.49
C ASP A 689 32.25 -22.70 12.40
N VAL A 690 33.29 -22.12 12.99
CA VAL A 690 33.59 -20.68 12.93
C VAL A 690 34.99 -20.50 12.38
N ILE A 691 35.08 -19.98 11.16
CA ILE A 691 36.35 -19.74 10.46
C ILE A 691 36.68 -18.26 10.58
N VAL A 692 37.74 -17.96 11.32
CA VAL A 692 38.25 -16.59 11.43
C VAL A 692 39.35 -16.37 10.39
N VAL A 693 39.10 -15.51 9.41
CA VAL A 693 40.01 -15.22 8.30
C VAL A 693 40.80 -13.93 8.57
N ASP A 694 42.13 -14.05 8.64
CA ASP A 694 43.05 -12.93 8.88
C ASP A 694 44.04 -12.79 7.70
N PRO A 695 43.94 -11.71 6.91
CA PRO A 695 44.77 -11.52 5.71
C PRO A 695 46.24 -11.19 6.02
N ASP A 696 46.57 -10.72 7.24
CA ASP A 696 47.95 -10.38 7.63
C ASP A 696 48.79 -11.61 7.99
N ARG A 697 48.16 -12.77 8.16
CA ARG A 697 48.86 -14.06 8.31
C ARG A 697 49.31 -14.61 6.95
N HIS A 698 49.83 -13.74 6.09
CA HIS A 698 50.70 -13.95 4.93
C HIS A 698 50.46 -15.10 3.93
N ASN A 699 49.30 -15.75 3.89
CA ASN A 699 48.89 -16.62 2.78
C ASN A 699 47.39 -16.45 2.50
N LEU A 700 46.95 -16.77 1.27
CA LEU A 700 45.53 -17.05 1.03
C LEU A 700 45.11 -18.08 2.09
N VAL A 701 44.26 -17.70 3.03
CA VAL A 701 43.58 -18.69 3.87
C VAL A 701 42.55 -19.32 2.96
N GLU A 702 42.97 -20.39 2.28
CA GLU A 702 42.05 -21.26 1.56
C GLU A 702 41.36 -22.11 2.63
N THR A 703 40.06 -21.91 2.78
CA THR A 703 39.25 -22.82 3.60
C THR A 703 38.29 -23.54 2.68
N GLU A 704 38.36 -24.86 2.71
CA GLU A 704 37.38 -25.72 2.07
C GLU A 704 36.04 -25.52 2.78
N LEU A 705 35.00 -25.10 2.04
CA LEU A 705 33.65 -25.12 2.60
C LEU A 705 33.15 -26.55 2.51
N TYR A 706 33.52 -27.37 3.50
CA TYR A 706 33.05 -28.74 3.64
C TYR A 706 31.53 -28.78 3.75
N GLU A 707 30.87 -29.62 2.96
CA GLU A 707 29.45 -29.92 3.18
C GLU A 707 29.26 -30.71 4.49
N ILE A 708 28.10 -30.48 5.07
CA ILE A 708 27.44 -31.30 6.06
C ILE A 708 26.73 -32.42 5.29
N GLY A 709 27.16 -33.67 5.45
CA GLY A 709 26.24 -34.80 5.29
C GLY A 709 26.27 -35.65 4.01
N ASN A 710 27.26 -35.56 3.12
CA ASN A 710 27.76 -36.65 2.24
C ASN A 710 28.85 -36.12 1.26
N GLU A 711 30.14 -36.23 1.60
CA GLU A 711 31.35 -36.23 0.73
C GLU A 711 31.50 -35.28 -0.50
N LYS A 712 30.60 -34.32 -0.79
CA LYS A 712 30.68 -33.48 -2.01
C LYS A 712 30.91 -32.01 -1.66
N ILE A 713 32.10 -31.50 -1.98
CA ILE A 713 32.43 -30.08 -1.84
C ILE A 713 31.83 -29.32 -3.02
N HIS A 714 30.94 -28.36 -2.75
CA HIS A 714 30.35 -27.51 -3.79
C HIS A 714 31.08 -26.17 -3.98
N PHE A 715 31.69 -25.63 -2.92
CA PHE A 715 32.40 -24.35 -2.93
C PHE A 715 33.73 -24.41 -2.19
N TYR A 716 34.73 -23.67 -2.66
CA TYR A 716 35.91 -23.29 -1.88
C TYR A 716 35.92 -21.78 -1.70
N LEU A 717 36.31 -21.31 -0.52
CA LEU A 717 36.39 -19.88 -0.22
C LEU A 717 37.82 -19.49 0.14
N SER A 718 38.24 -18.33 -0.35
CA SER A 718 39.56 -17.77 -0.03
C SER A 718 39.43 -16.29 0.29
N ALA A 719 40.05 -15.86 1.38
CA ALA A 719 40.09 -14.45 1.75
C ALA A 719 41.20 -13.70 0.99
N VAL A 720 40.91 -12.49 0.53
CA VAL A 720 41.91 -11.58 -0.03
C VAL A 720 42.02 -10.34 0.85
N PRO A 721 43.23 -9.76 1.04
CA PRO A 721 43.36 -8.54 1.85
C PRO A 721 42.54 -7.38 1.26
N ALA A 722 41.76 -6.71 2.10
CA ALA A 722 41.04 -5.49 1.78
C ALA A 722 41.51 -4.35 2.69
N TYR A 723 41.84 -3.20 2.10
CA TYR A 723 42.44 -2.07 2.81
C TYR A 723 41.36 -1.05 3.17
N HIS A 724 40.63 -1.33 4.24
CA HIS A 724 39.58 -0.49 4.78
C HIS A 724 39.70 -0.43 6.30
N LYS A 725 39.32 0.72 6.88
CA LYS A 725 39.36 0.90 8.34
C LYS A 725 38.12 0.28 8.95
N ASP A 726 38.31 -0.75 9.75
CA ASP A 726 37.23 -1.37 10.52
C ASP A 726 36.97 -0.61 11.84
N LEU A 727 35.92 -1.00 12.58
CA LEU A 727 35.54 -0.40 13.87
C LEU A 727 36.62 -0.53 14.94
N GLN A 728 37.45 -1.57 14.86
CA GLN A 728 38.61 -1.74 15.72
C GLN A 728 39.86 -1.20 15.02
N GLU A 729 40.55 -0.25 15.64
CA GLU A 729 41.85 0.21 15.19
C GLU A 729 42.80 -1.01 15.10
N ASN A 730 43.28 -1.33 13.89
CA ASN A 730 44.12 -2.49 13.52
C ASN A 730 43.41 -3.80 13.14
N ALA A 731 42.08 -3.82 13.00
CA ALA A 731 41.42 -4.98 12.39
C ALA A 731 41.44 -4.91 10.86
N ASN A 732 41.70 -6.06 10.24
CA ASN A 732 41.78 -6.18 8.79
C ASN A 732 40.44 -6.58 8.18
N CYS A 733 40.04 -5.86 7.14
CA CYS A 733 38.93 -6.25 6.27
C CYS A 733 39.41 -7.28 5.23
N VAL A 734 38.47 -8.05 4.69
CA VAL A 734 38.76 -9.02 3.62
C VAL A 734 37.82 -8.86 2.43
N GLY A 735 38.34 -9.10 1.24
CA GLY A 735 37.54 -9.55 0.11
C GLY A 735 37.46 -11.07 0.08
N LEU A 736 36.67 -11.63 -0.83
CA LEU A 736 36.41 -13.08 -0.91
C LEU A 736 36.57 -13.58 -2.34
N ILE A 737 37.07 -14.80 -2.52
CA ILE A 737 37.04 -15.52 -3.80
C ILE A 737 36.32 -16.83 -3.56
N LEU A 738 35.26 -17.08 -4.31
CA LEU A 738 34.58 -18.37 -4.32
C LEU A 738 34.99 -19.16 -5.57
N ARG A 739 35.28 -20.43 -5.37
CA ARG A 739 35.59 -21.41 -6.42
C ARG A 739 34.58 -22.54 -6.42
N ASP A 740 34.29 -23.08 -7.60
CA ASP A 740 33.48 -24.29 -7.74
C ASP A 740 34.27 -25.55 -7.36
N ASN A 741 33.62 -26.70 -7.47
CA ASN A 741 34.22 -28.00 -7.17
C ASN A 741 35.33 -28.42 -8.15
N ASN A 742 35.47 -27.74 -9.29
CA ASN A 742 36.51 -27.94 -10.29
C ASN A 742 37.64 -26.90 -10.14
N ASP A 743 37.69 -26.18 -9.00
CA ASP A 743 38.66 -25.13 -8.70
C ASP A 743 38.55 -23.89 -9.62
N ASN A 744 37.45 -23.74 -10.37
CA ASN A 744 37.23 -22.54 -11.17
C ASN A 744 36.80 -21.39 -10.27
N LYS A 745 37.49 -20.25 -10.35
CA LYS A 745 37.10 -19.01 -9.67
C LYS A 745 35.82 -18.43 -10.30
N ILE A 746 34.68 -18.73 -9.70
CA ILE A 746 33.37 -18.29 -10.18
C ILE A 746 33.14 -16.80 -9.95
N ILE A 747 33.42 -16.32 -8.74
CA ILE A 747 33.20 -14.93 -8.33
C ILE A 747 34.24 -14.45 -7.32
N GLY A 748 34.70 -13.21 -7.46
CA GLY A 748 35.51 -12.52 -6.47
C GLY A 748 34.86 -11.22 -6.00
N PHE A 749 34.78 -11.03 -4.68
CA PHE A 749 34.33 -9.82 -4.01
C PHE A 749 35.55 -9.02 -3.58
N THR A 750 35.60 -7.73 -3.89
CA THR A 750 36.69 -6.88 -3.42
C THR A 750 36.63 -6.64 -1.91
N GLY A 751 35.43 -6.70 -1.33
CA GLY A 751 35.14 -6.05 -0.06
C GLY A 751 35.36 -4.54 -0.19
N ASP A 752 35.21 -3.82 0.92
CA ASP A 752 35.57 -2.41 0.95
C ASP A 752 37.09 -2.28 0.97
N THR A 753 37.65 -1.64 -0.05
CA THR A 753 39.09 -1.53 -0.21
C THR A 753 39.46 -0.39 -1.15
N VAL A 754 40.67 0.11 -0.98
CA VAL A 754 41.34 0.96 -1.97
C VAL A 754 41.86 0.12 -3.16
N TRP A 755 42.22 0.78 -4.25
CA TRP A 755 42.86 0.12 -5.38
C TRP A 755 44.30 -0.28 -5.05
N THR A 756 44.63 -1.54 -5.32
CA THR A 756 46.02 -2.01 -5.32
C THR A 756 46.25 -2.98 -6.48
N HIS A 757 47.48 -3.02 -7.00
CA HIS A 757 47.82 -3.99 -8.03
C HIS A 757 47.74 -5.45 -7.52
N SER A 758 47.91 -5.67 -6.21
CA SER A 758 47.70 -6.97 -5.56
C SER A 758 46.24 -7.43 -5.64
N LEU A 759 45.28 -6.50 -5.45
CA LEU A 759 43.85 -6.79 -5.58
C LEU A 759 43.53 -7.36 -6.96
N TYR A 760 43.95 -6.66 -8.03
CA TYR A 760 43.80 -7.15 -9.40
C TYR A 760 44.44 -8.52 -9.61
N LYS A 761 45.69 -8.73 -9.16
CA LYS A 761 46.41 -10.00 -9.36
C LYS A 761 45.66 -11.20 -8.80
N ARG A 762 44.90 -11.02 -7.72
CA ARG A 762 44.13 -12.07 -7.07
C ARG A 762 42.80 -12.34 -7.78
N LEU A 763 42.16 -11.28 -8.29
CA LEU A 763 40.82 -11.31 -8.88
C LEU A 763 40.79 -11.57 -10.40
N LYS A 764 41.89 -11.33 -11.14
CA LYS A 764 41.95 -11.39 -12.62
C LYS A 764 41.52 -12.72 -13.26
N ASP A 765 41.51 -13.80 -12.47
CA ASP A 765 41.14 -15.13 -12.93
C ASP A 765 39.68 -15.48 -12.59
N CYS A 766 38.96 -14.59 -11.89
CA CYS A 766 37.55 -14.76 -11.57
C CYS A 766 36.70 -14.49 -12.81
N SER A 767 35.70 -15.33 -13.03
CA SER A 767 34.73 -15.19 -14.14
C SER A 767 33.83 -13.97 -13.93
N VAL A 768 33.50 -13.69 -12.66
CA VAL A 768 32.77 -12.49 -12.23
C VAL A 768 33.53 -11.79 -11.12
N ILE A 769 33.54 -10.46 -11.12
CA ILE A 769 34.07 -9.65 -10.02
C ILE A 769 32.96 -8.74 -9.51
N CYS A 770 32.71 -8.74 -8.20
CA CYS A 770 31.86 -7.76 -7.53
C CYS A 770 32.76 -6.75 -6.81
N ALA A 771 32.76 -5.51 -7.32
CA ALA A 771 33.66 -4.45 -6.90
C ALA A 771 32.91 -3.34 -6.17
N ASN A 772 33.31 -3.10 -4.93
CA ASN A 772 32.70 -2.10 -4.05
C ASN A 772 33.27 -0.72 -4.37
N MET A 773 32.44 0.14 -4.98
CA MET A 773 32.88 1.47 -5.39
C MET A 773 32.89 2.46 -4.24
N GLY A 774 31.91 2.41 -3.33
CA GLY A 774 31.72 3.53 -2.43
C GLY A 774 30.95 4.65 -3.13
N ALA A 775 31.43 5.88 -2.99
CA ALA A 775 30.92 7.02 -3.74
C ALA A 775 31.72 7.24 -5.04
N LEU A 776 31.27 8.15 -5.89
CA LEU A 776 32.09 8.57 -7.04
C LEU A 776 33.34 9.35 -6.59
N ILE A 777 33.14 10.26 -5.64
CA ILE A 777 34.14 11.12 -4.97
C ILE A 777 33.67 11.38 -3.53
N ASP A 778 34.54 11.90 -2.67
CA ASP A 778 34.18 12.24 -1.28
C ASP A 778 33.65 13.68 -1.16
N VAL A 779 32.38 13.88 -1.53
CA VAL A 779 31.71 15.20 -1.44
C VAL A 779 31.64 15.74 -0.01
N ASN A 780 31.62 14.87 0.99
CA ASN A 780 31.51 15.25 2.41
C ASN A 780 32.78 15.95 2.92
N LYS A 781 33.94 15.68 2.31
CA LYS A 781 35.19 16.41 2.57
C LYS A 781 35.34 17.68 1.72
N GLY A 782 34.27 18.14 1.05
CA GLY A 782 34.25 19.37 0.26
C GLY A 782 34.91 19.24 -1.13
N ASP A 783 35.13 18.00 -1.60
CA ASP A 783 35.57 17.73 -2.96
C ASP A 783 34.42 17.93 -3.96
N SER A 784 34.79 18.29 -5.18
CA SER A 784 33.90 18.37 -6.34
C SER A 784 34.59 17.72 -7.53
N PHE A 785 33.86 17.41 -8.60
CA PHE A 785 34.48 16.87 -9.81
C PHE A 785 35.54 17.82 -10.38
N GLU A 786 35.26 19.12 -10.45
CA GLU A 786 36.20 20.14 -10.96
C GLU A 786 37.48 20.20 -10.13
N LYS A 787 37.35 20.11 -8.80
CA LYS A 787 38.51 20.13 -7.91
C LYS A 787 39.29 18.83 -7.95
N THR A 788 38.60 17.69 -8.05
CA THR A 788 39.20 16.35 -8.00
C THR A 788 39.95 16.03 -9.29
N PHE A 789 39.38 16.43 -10.43
CA PHE A 789 39.91 16.20 -11.76
C PHE A 789 40.49 17.50 -12.37
N ASP A 790 40.95 18.44 -11.54
CA ASP A 790 41.54 19.71 -11.99
C ASP A 790 42.79 19.44 -12.82
N GLN A 791 42.77 19.86 -14.10
CA GLN A 791 43.90 19.73 -15.02
C GLN A 791 45.13 20.54 -14.58
N LYS A 792 44.96 21.52 -13.67
CA LYS A 792 46.07 22.30 -13.09
C LYS A 792 46.81 21.53 -11.98
N ASP A 793 46.21 20.49 -11.38
CA ASP A 793 46.90 19.60 -10.44
C ASP A 793 47.82 18.62 -11.20
N LYS A 794 48.98 19.13 -11.63
CA LYS A 794 49.98 18.37 -12.39
C LYS A 794 50.51 17.14 -11.65
N GLU A 795 50.38 17.09 -10.31
CA GLU A 795 50.85 15.96 -9.50
C GLU A 795 49.73 14.91 -9.24
N HIS A 796 48.49 15.24 -9.62
CA HIS A 796 47.28 14.44 -9.44
C HIS A 796 47.10 13.98 -7.99
N LYS A 797 47.37 14.86 -7.01
CA LYS A 797 47.37 14.53 -5.58
C LYS A 797 46.02 14.01 -5.10
N LYS A 798 44.93 14.64 -5.54
CA LYS A 798 43.58 14.28 -5.11
C LYS A 798 43.14 12.92 -5.67
N ILE A 799 43.38 12.68 -6.96
CA ILE A 799 43.10 11.38 -7.59
C ILE A 799 43.93 10.28 -6.92
N LYS A 800 45.24 10.49 -6.70
CA LYS A 800 46.08 9.53 -5.98
C LYS A 800 45.59 9.26 -4.55
N LYS A 801 45.06 10.28 -3.87
CA LYS A 801 44.48 10.12 -2.54
C LYS A 801 43.24 9.22 -2.58
N LEU A 802 42.31 9.45 -3.51
CA LEU A 802 41.13 8.60 -3.68
C LEU A 802 41.51 7.15 -4.02
N ILE A 803 42.47 6.95 -4.91
CA ILE A 803 42.88 5.60 -5.36
C ILE A 803 43.55 4.80 -4.24
N TYR A 804 44.40 5.42 -3.42
CA TYR A 804 45.34 4.70 -2.54
C TYR A 804 45.13 4.94 -1.04
N LYS A 805 44.30 5.90 -0.63
CA LYS A 805 44.23 6.34 0.78
C LYS A 805 42.82 6.49 1.34
N GLU A 806 41.79 6.58 0.50
CA GLU A 806 40.40 6.68 0.94
C GLU A 806 39.77 5.30 0.84
N ASN A 807 39.10 4.83 1.90
CA ASN A 807 38.86 3.41 2.20
C ASN A 807 37.99 2.59 1.20
N HIS A 808 37.68 3.13 0.02
CA HIS A 808 36.93 2.47 -1.06
C HIS A 808 37.62 2.69 -2.41
N LEU A 809 37.15 2.03 -3.47
CA LEU A 809 37.75 2.19 -4.79
C LEU A 809 37.50 3.59 -5.37
N TYR A 810 36.34 4.18 -5.08
CA TYR A 810 35.81 5.37 -5.74
C TYR A 810 35.82 5.24 -7.28
N LEU A 811 35.36 6.27 -7.98
CA LEU A 811 35.38 6.26 -9.45
C LEU A 811 36.79 5.99 -10.03
N PRO A 812 37.88 6.63 -9.55
CA PRO A 812 39.21 6.40 -10.12
C PRO A 812 39.76 4.98 -9.90
N GLY A 813 39.49 4.36 -8.74
CA GLY A 813 39.91 3.00 -8.47
C GLY A 813 39.13 1.97 -9.29
N ILE A 814 37.82 2.17 -9.48
CA ILE A 814 37.00 1.33 -10.37
C ILE A 814 37.51 1.42 -11.81
N ILE A 815 37.75 2.63 -12.34
CA ILE A 815 38.29 2.79 -13.70
C ILE A 815 39.64 2.08 -13.84
N THR A 816 40.51 2.18 -12.83
CA THR A 816 41.83 1.52 -12.86
C THR A 816 41.69 0.00 -12.80
N LEU A 817 40.77 -0.53 -11.99
CA LEU A 817 40.47 -1.96 -11.92
C LEU A 817 39.91 -2.46 -13.26
N LEU A 818 38.94 -1.77 -13.85
CA LEU A 818 38.37 -2.10 -15.16
C LEU A 818 39.42 -2.08 -16.27
N ASP A 819 40.34 -1.10 -16.24
CA ASP A 819 41.43 -1.02 -17.21
C ASP A 819 42.40 -2.22 -17.13
N GLU A 820 42.63 -2.76 -15.95
CA GLU A 820 43.44 -3.97 -15.78
C GLU A 820 42.66 -5.26 -16.09
N ILE A 821 41.37 -5.34 -15.72
CA ILE A 821 40.52 -6.51 -15.98
C ILE A 821 40.27 -6.70 -17.47
N GLN A 822 40.06 -5.63 -18.25
CA GLN A 822 39.82 -5.78 -19.69
C GLN A 822 40.99 -6.40 -20.46
N LYS A 823 42.19 -6.45 -19.86
CA LYS A 823 43.37 -7.11 -20.42
C LYS A 823 43.37 -8.64 -20.24
N THR A 824 42.47 -9.18 -19.42
CA THR A 824 42.28 -10.63 -19.24
C THR A 824 40.99 -11.09 -19.92
N SER A 825 41.02 -12.26 -20.54
CA SER A 825 39.85 -12.87 -21.16
C SER A 825 39.00 -13.69 -20.18
N LYS A 826 39.44 -13.80 -18.92
CA LYS A 826 38.81 -14.66 -17.90
C LYS A 826 37.58 -14.00 -17.28
N THR A 827 37.68 -12.73 -16.90
CA THR A 827 36.53 -11.99 -16.36
C THR A 827 35.59 -11.59 -17.47
N LYS A 828 34.32 -11.98 -17.34
CA LYS A 828 33.26 -11.71 -18.33
C LYS A 828 32.21 -10.73 -17.81
N ILE A 829 32.06 -10.62 -16.50
CA ILE A 829 31.15 -9.65 -15.88
C ILE A 829 31.85 -8.99 -14.69
N THR A 830 31.77 -7.67 -14.61
CA THR A 830 32.11 -6.90 -13.41
C THR A 830 30.86 -6.23 -12.88
N VAL A 831 30.44 -6.58 -11.66
CA VAL A 831 29.35 -5.94 -10.94
C VAL A 831 29.94 -4.81 -10.11
N VAL A 832 29.56 -3.57 -10.38
CA VAL A 832 29.92 -2.41 -9.56
C VAL A 832 28.83 -2.21 -8.52
N GLY A 833 29.21 -2.34 -7.26
CA GLY A 833 28.32 -2.30 -6.12
C GLY A 833 28.81 -1.35 -5.03
N GLU A 834 28.20 -1.45 -3.86
CA GLU A 834 28.32 -0.47 -2.77
C GLU A 834 28.06 0.94 -3.29
N LEU A 835 26.82 1.20 -3.69
CA LEU A 835 26.43 2.48 -4.28
C LEU A 835 25.61 3.29 -3.29
N GLY A 836 25.97 4.56 -3.12
CA GLY A 836 25.30 5.45 -2.21
C GLY A 836 24.06 6.05 -2.83
N GLU A 837 23.12 6.48 -1.98
CA GLU A 837 21.89 7.12 -2.43
C GLU A 837 22.12 8.41 -3.21
N GLU A 838 23.31 9.01 -3.12
CA GLU A 838 23.72 10.13 -3.95
C GLU A 838 23.78 9.78 -5.45
N LEU A 839 23.71 8.49 -5.81
CA LEU A 839 23.69 8.00 -7.19
C LEU A 839 22.27 7.72 -7.72
N LYS A 840 21.23 8.21 -7.03
CA LYS A 840 19.86 8.25 -7.54
C LYS A 840 19.71 9.15 -8.79
N SER A 841 18.49 9.25 -9.28
CA SER A 841 18.10 10.13 -10.40
C SER A 841 18.75 9.77 -11.72
N GLY A 842 18.95 8.46 -11.96
CA GLY A 842 19.46 7.92 -13.23
C GLY A 842 20.98 7.89 -13.33
N LEU A 843 21.72 8.32 -12.29
CA LEU A 843 23.19 8.26 -12.32
C LEU A 843 23.70 6.82 -12.39
N ARG A 844 23.05 5.84 -11.75
CA ARG A 844 23.43 4.43 -11.92
C ARG A 844 23.24 3.93 -13.36
N LYS A 845 22.19 4.38 -14.05
CA LYS A 845 21.99 4.10 -15.48
C LYS A 845 23.11 4.71 -16.31
N ASP A 846 23.49 5.96 -16.03
CA ASP A 846 24.59 6.61 -16.72
C ASP A 846 25.91 5.87 -16.48
N LEU A 847 26.22 5.49 -15.24
CA LEU A 847 27.41 4.70 -14.91
C LEU A 847 27.47 3.38 -15.68
N PHE A 848 26.36 2.65 -15.78
CA PHE A 848 26.30 1.44 -16.62
C PHE A 848 26.74 1.74 -18.06
N HIS A 849 26.16 2.77 -18.69
CA HIS A 849 26.49 3.12 -20.07
C HIS A 849 27.94 3.63 -20.20
N LYS A 850 28.41 4.47 -19.28
CA LYS A 850 29.75 5.06 -19.30
C LYS A 850 30.86 4.03 -19.08
N PHE A 851 30.68 3.08 -18.16
CA PHE A 851 31.67 2.03 -17.95
C PHE A 851 31.73 1.08 -19.14
N ASN A 852 30.60 0.66 -19.71
CA ASN A 852 30.63 -0.19 -20.90
C ASN A 852 31.16 0.55 -22.13
N GLN A 853 30.86 1.85 -22.29
CA GLN A 853 31.47 2.70 -23.33
C GLN A 853 33.00 2.78 -23.15
N PHE A 854 33.49 2.97 -21.93
CA PHE A 854 34.92 3.02 -21.63
C PHE A 854 35.65 1.73 -22.05
N ILE A 855 35.04 0.56 -21.77
CA ILE A 855 35.56 -0.75 -22.17
C ILE A 855 35.56 -0.88 -23.70
N ASP A 856 34.47 -0.51 -24.37
CA ASP A 856 34.33 -0.57 -25.83
C ASP A 856 35.35 0.35 -26.55
N GLU A 857 35.63 1.55 -26.03
CA GLU A 857 36.58 2.51 -26.62
C GLU A 857 38.04 2.07 -26.47
N ARG A 858 38.43 1.58 -25.29
CA ARG A 858 39.80 1.08 -25.02
C ARG A 858 40.13 -0.13 -25.88
N THR A 859 39.14 -0.99 -26.07
CA THR A 859 39.16 -2.11 -27.01
C THR A 859 39.45 -1.64 -28.43
N SER A 860 38.67 -0.69 -28.93
CA SER A 860 38.74 -0.23 -30.32
C SER A 860 40.12 0.37 -30.65
N ASN A 861 40.70 1.10 -29.69
CA ASN A 861 42.03 1.71 -29.83
C ASN A 861 43.19 0.70 -29.83
N GLN A 862 43.04 -0.48 -29.21
CA GLN A 862 44.09 -1.51 -29.22
C GLN A 862 44.23 -2.24 -30.57
N TYR A 863 43.16 -2.32 -31.37
CA TYR A 863 43.15 -3.09 -32.62
C TYR A 863 43.23 -2.26 -33.91
N GLY A 864 43.39 -0.93 -33.80
CA GLY A 864 43.89 -0.07 -34.88
C GLY A 864 43.16 -0.17 -36.24
N GLY A 865 41.81 -0.16 -36.28
CA GLY A 865 41.09 -0.31 -37.54
C GLY A 865 39.73 0.41 -37.62
N ASN A 866 39.50 1.09 -38.75
CA ASN A 866 38.24 1.68 -39.24
C ASN A 866 37.15 0.62 -39.53
N TYR A 867 36.87 -0.31 -38.62
CA TYR A 867 35.77 -1.26 -38.78
C TYR A 867 34.48 -0.68 -38.18
N PRO A 868 33.32 -0.79 -38.87
CA PRO A 868 32.05 -0.30 -38.35
C PRO A 868 31.68 -1.02 -37.05
N TYR A 869 31.23 -0.25 -36.04
CA TYR A 869 30.94 -0.64 -34.64
C TYR A 869 30.16 -1.96 -34.50
N LYS A 870 29.27 -2.28 -35.45
CA LYS A 870 28.43 -3.49 -35.46
C LYS A 870 29.21 -4.79 -35.71
N TRP A 871 30.31 -4.74 -36.48
CA TRP A 871 31.09 -5.93 -36.85
C TRP A 871 32.14 -6.32 -35.81
N GLN A 872 32.58 -5.37 -34.96
CA GLN A 872 33.57 -5.64 -33.92
C GLN A 872 33.00 -6.51 -32.79
N ARG A 873 31.72 -6.35 -32.42
CA ARG A 873 31.09 -7.18 -31.37
C ARG A 873 30.76 -8.61 -31.81
N GLU A 874 30.46 -8.85 -33.09
CA GLU A 874 30.07 -10.19 -33.56
C GLU A 874 31.27 -11.13 -33.77
N ILE A 875 32.50 -10.60 -33.90
CA ILE A 875 33.70 -11.38 -34.29
C ILE A 875 34.78 -11.38 -33.20
N LEU A 876 34.81 -10.41 -32.28
CA LEU A 876 35.84 -10.27 -31.22
C LEU A 876 35.19 -10.19 -29.82
N TYR A 877 34.68 -11.32 -29.30
CA TYR A 877 34.44 -11.45 -27.85
C TYR A 877 35.79 -11.56 -27.14
N PRO A 878 36.14 -10.62 -26.24
CA PRO A 878 36.34 -11.05 -24.86
C PRO A 878 36.13 -9.98 -23.77
N TYR A 879 35.36 -8.90 -23.98
CA TYR A 879 35.31 -7.82 -22.98
C TYR A 879 34.28 -8.04 -21.87
N PRO A 880 34.61 -7.67 -20.62
CA PRO A 880 33.69 -7.83 -19.51
C PRO A 880 32.52 -6.85 -19.63
N LEU A 881 31.30 -7.35 -19.47
CA LEU A 881 30.13 -6.51 -19.23
C LEU A 881 30.26 -5.86 -17.85
N VAL A 882 30.10 -4.55 -17.76
CA VAL A 882 29.99 -3.86 -16.48
C VAL A 882 28.51 -3.75 -16.10
N ALA A 883 28.07 -4.52 -15.10
CA ALA A 883 26.75 -4.42 -14.51
C ALA A 883 26.80 -3.53 -13.26
N ILE A 884 25.69 -2.88 -12.95
CA ILE A 884 25.51 -2.11 -11.72
C ILE A 884 24.64 -2.91 -10.75
N GLU A 885 25.04 -2.99 -9.48
CA GLU A 885 24.28 -3.72 -8.49
C GLU A 885 22.87 -3.14 -8.30
N ASP A 886 21.88 -4.03 -8.23
CA ASP A 886 20.55 -3.72 -7.70
C ASP A 886 19.88 -5.04 -7.32
N ILE A 887 18.87 -4.93 -6.47
CA ILE A 887 18.02 -6.01 -6.03
C ILE A 887 17.40 -6.70 -7.26
N ASN A 888 17.57 -8.03 -7.35
CA ASN A 888 17.18 -8.94 -8.45
C ASN A 888 18.21 -9.14 -9.58
N LEU A 889 19.40 -8.54 -9.54
CA LEU A 889 20.46 -8.95 -10.48
C LEU A 889 20.91 -10.39 -10.12
N THR A 890 20.57 -11.35 -10.97
CA THR A 890 21.03 -12.75 -10.83
C THR A 890 21.97 -13.12 -11.98
N ILE A 891 23.18 -13.56 -11.63
CA ILE A 891 24.19 -14.13 -12.53
C ILE A 891 24.25 -15.64 -12.30
N THR A 892 24.45 -16.43 -13.34
CA THR A 892 24.53 -17.90 -13.26
C THR A 892 25.63 -18.44 -14.15
N TRP A 893 26.22 -19.57 -13.76
CA TRP A 893 27.31 -20.24 -14.47
C TRP A 893 26.96 -21.68 -14.81
N GLU A 894 27.44 -22.12 -15.96
CA GLU A 894 27.45 -23.55 -16.28
C GLU A 894 28.59 -24.25 -15.54
N THR A 895 28.28 -25.38 -14.89
CA THR A 895 29.22 -26.14 -14.04
C THR A 895 30.49 -26.59 -14.78
N GLN A 896 30.45 -26.75 -16.10
CA GLN A 896 31.60 -27.23 -16.89
C GLN A 896 32.46 -26.12 -17.49
N SER A 897 31.87 -24.97 -17.84
CA SER A 897 32.57 -23.90 -18.56
C SER A 897 32.95 -22.71 -17.67
N ALA A 898 32.30 -22.57 -16.50
CA ALA A 898 32.35 -21.36 -15.68
C ALA A 898 32.01 -20.07 -16.45
N GLU A 899 31.32 -20.18 -17.59
CA GLU A 899 30.89 -19.02 -18.37
C GLU A 899 29.67 -18.38 -17.67
N PRO A 900 29.71 -17.09 -17.31
CA PRO A 900 28.61 -16.42 -16.63
C PRO A 900 27.56 -15.90 -17.61
N TYR A 901 26.32 -15.93 -17.15
CA TYR A 901 25.15 -15.41 -17.86
C TYR A 901 24.27 -14.61 -16.89
N ILE A 902 23.51 -13.65 -17.41
CA ILE A 902 22.54 -12.88 -16.62
C ILE A 902 21.14 -13.46 -16.82
N ARG A 903 20.40 -13.62 -15.72
CA ARG A 903 18.99 -14.04 -15.77
C ARG A 903 18.10 -12.84 -16.06
N CYS A 904 17.31 -12.92 -17.13
CA CYS A 904 16.32 -11.91 -17.49
C CYS A 904 15.37 -11.63 -16.33
N THR A 905 15.19 -10.37 -15.95
CA THR A 905 14.24 -9.98 -14.89
C THR A 905 12.81 -10.44 -15.21
N ARG A 906 12.36 -10.31 -16.47
CA ARG A 906 10.98 -10.65 -16.87
C ARG A 906 10.79 -12.13 -17.15
N CYS A 907 11.31 -12.63 -18.26
CA CYS A 907 11.03 -14.00 -18.73
C CYS A 907 11.88 -15.08 -18.03
N LYS A 908 12.82 -14.69 -17.16
CA LYS A 908 13.72 -15.58 -16.43
C LYS A 908 14.65 -16.45 -17.30
N ARG A 909 14.67 -16.21 -18.63
CA ARG A 909 15.66 -16.80 -19.56
C ARG A 909 17.08 -16.37 -19.18
N ILE A 910 18.04 -17.23 -19.46
CA ILE A 910 19.45 -16.99 -19.21
C ILE A 910 20.06 -16.35 -20.46
N ILE A 911 20.75 -15.21 -20.29
CA ILE A 911 21.18 -14.32 -21.36
C ILE A 911 22.71 -14.20 -21.30
N PRO A 912 23.43 -14.36 -22.42
CA PRO A 912 24.86 -14.09 -22.46
C PRO A 912 25.13 -12.59 -22.24
N PRO A 913 26.25 -12.21 -21.61
CA PRO A 913 26.50 -10.83 -21.17
C PRO A 913 26.35 -9.75 -22.27
N ASP A 914 26.72 -10.07 -23.51
CA ASP A 914 26.66 -9.14 -24.65
C ASP A 914 25.23 -8.85 -25.16
N LYS A 915 24.25 -9.68 -24.79
CA LYS A 915 22.83 -9.54 -25.19
C LYS A 915 21.96 -8.95 -24.08
N VAL A 916 22.58 -8.50 -23.00
CA VAL A 916 21.88 -7.93 -21.85
C VAL A 916 21.60 -6.46 -22.11
N MET A 917 20.34 -6.07 -21.88
CA MET A 917 19.90 -4.69 -21.95
C MET A 917 19.52 -4.21 -20.56
N LEU A 918 19.99 -3.01 -20.17
CA LEU A 918 19.60 -2.37 -18.92
C LEU A 918 18.38 -1.48 -19.13
N ARG A 919 17.45 -1.54 -18.20
CA ARG A 919 16.34 -0.60 -18.09
C ARG A 919 16.19 -0.13 -16.64
N VAL A 920 15.74 1.10 -16.47
CA VAL A 920 15.47 1.70 -15.15
C VAL A 920 14.00 2.06 -15.07
N THR A 921 13.35 1.85 -13.93
CA THR A 921 12.00 2.36 -13.71
C THR A 921 12.02 3.87 -13.58
N ASN A 922 11.25 4.55 -14.44
CA ASN A 922 10.98 5.99 -14.34
C ASN A 922 9.78 6.30 -13.43
N ASP A 923 9.39 5.39 -12.53
CA ASP A 923 8.28 5.67 -11.61
C ASP A 923 8.82 6.54 -10.48
N ASP A 924 8.53 7.84 -10.48
CA ASP A 924 8.96 8.78 -9.41
C ASP A 924 8.46 8.39 -8.01
N ARG A 925 7.51 7.44 -7.90
CA ARG A 925 7.03 6.85 -6.63
C ARG A 925 7.84 5.60 -6.24
N LYS A 926 8.43 4.95 -7.25
CA LYS A 926 9.43 3.88 -7.24
C LYS A 926 10.81 4.43 -6.83
N SER A 927 11.43 4.04 -5.72
CA SER A 927 12.88 4.30 -5.62
C SER A 927 13.56 3.65 -6.84
N GLU A 928 14.37 4.41 -7.59
CA GLU A 928 15.04 3.98 -8.84
C GLU A 928 15.45 2.51 -8.78
N GLN A 929 15.00 1.64 -9.70
CA GLN A 929 15.38 0.23 -9.73
C GLN A 929 15.89 -0.18 -11.10
N LEU A 930 17.01 -0.90 -11.11
CA LEU A 930 17.66 -1.42 -12.30
C LEU A 930 17.13 -2.82 -12.66
N PHE A 931 16.87 -3.04 -13.94
CA PHE A 931 16.39 -4.31 -14.47
C PHE A 931 17.18 -4.73 -15.69
N TYR A 932 17.53 -6.02 -15.73
CA TYR A 932 18.34 -6.62 -16.79
C TYR A 932 17.46 -7.51 -17.66
N TYR A 933 17.24 -7.10 -18.91
CA TYR A 933 16.34 -7.76 -19.83
C TYR A 933 17.08 -8.39 -21.01
N CYS A 934 16.48 -9.44 -21.57
CA CYS A 934 16.80 -9.87 -22.93
C CYS A 934 16.14 -8.90 -23.91
N LYS A 935 16.72 -8.77 -25.10
CA LYS A 935 16.24 -7.90 -26.17
C LYS A 935 14.72 -8.03 -26.40
N GLU A 936 14.20 -9.25 -26.52
CA GLU A 936 12.77 -9.45 -26.82
C GLU A 936 11.86 -9.03 -25.66
N CYS A 937 12.33 -9.11 -24.41
CA CYS A 937 11.55 -8.63 -23.27
C CYS A 937 11.58 -7.11 -23.20
N LEU A 938 12.72 -6.48 -23.51
CA LEU A 938 12.83 -5.03 -23.54
C LEU A 938 11.95 -4.45 -24.65
N GLU A 939 12.10 -4.96 -25.89
CA GLU A 939 11.27 -4.57 -27.04
C GLU A 939 9.78 -4.74 -26.76
N LEU A 940 9.40 -5.82 -26.04
CA LEU A 940 8.01 -6.04 -25.64
C LEU A 940 7.52 -5.02 -24.60
N ILE A 941 8.36 -4.60 -23.65
CA ILE A 941 7.98 -3.57 -22.68
C ILE A 941 7.92 -2.21 -23.38
N GLU A 942 8.88 -1.89 -24.25
CA GLU A 942 8.89 -0.65 -25.04
C GLU A 942 7.68 -0.58 -25.99
N SER A 943 7.31 -1.70 -26.62
CA SER A 943 6.10 -1.81 -27.46
C SER A 943 4.81 -1.61 -26.68
N LEU A 944 4.76 -2.11 -25.43
CA LEU A 944 3.61 -1.90 -24.54
C LEU A 944 3.48 -0.43 -24.15
N GLU A 945 4.60 0.23 -23.89
CA GLU A 945 4.64 1.63 -23.49
C GLU A 945 4.40 2.58 -24.66
N SER A 946 4.79 2.19 -25.88
CA SER A 946 4.56 2.98 -27.09
C SER A 946 3.13 2.81 -27.66
N GLY A 947 2.24 2.07 -26.99
CA GLY A 947 0.85 1.89 -27.42
C GLY A 947 0.66 1.11 -28.74
N VAL A 948 1.66 0.35 -29.20
CA VAL A 948 1.57 -0.38 -30.48
C VAL A 948 0.87 -1.73 -30.25
N GLU A 949 -0.46 -1.71 -30.18
CA GLU A 949 -1.31 -2.86 -29.80
C GLU A 949 -1.47 -3.98 -30.87
N ARG A 950 -0.99 -3.82 -32.11
CA ARG A 950 -1.51 -4.64 -33.24
C ARG A 950 -0.96 -6.06 -33.45
N GLU A 951 -0.04 -6.58 -32.64
CA GLU A 951 0.43 -7.98 -32.80
C GLU A 951 0.23 -8.88 -31.56
N TRP A 952 -0.40 -8.37 -30.50
CA TRP A 952 -0.37 -9.01 -29.17
C TRP A 952 -1.14 -10.33 -29.06
N GLU A 953 -2.28 -10.48 -29.73
CA GLU A 953 -3.15 -11.67 -29.60
C GLU A 953 -2.55 -12.96 -30.19
N LYS A 954 -1.49 -12.88 -31.00
CA LYS A 954 -0.94 -14.07 -31.71
C LYS A 954 0.25 -14.76 -31.04
N ARG A 955 0.87 -14.18 -29.99
CA ARG A 955 2.16 -14.69 -29.46
C ARG A 955 2.14 -15.33 -28.08
N TYR A 956 1.06 -15.26 -27.29
CA TYR A 956 1.07 -15.77 -25.91
C TYR A 956 -0.22 -16.47 -25.49
N LEU A 957 -0.28 -17.78 -25.74
CA LEU A 957 -1.00 -18.71 -24.86
C LEU A 957 -0.06 -19.13 -23.70
N PRO A 958 -0.58 -19.43 -22.49
CA PRO A 958 0.24 -19.83 -21.36
C PRO A 958 0.98 -21.17 -21.58
N PRO A 959 2.18 -21.37 -20.99
CA PRO A 959 3.03 -22.56 -21.25
C PRO A 959 2.42 -23.92 -20.86
N HIS A 960 1.32 -23.95 -20.11
CA HIS A 960 0.71 -25.19 -19.56
C HIS A 960 -0.40 -25.78 -20.45
N GLN A 961 -0.58 -25.26 -21.67
CA GLN A 961 -1.51 -25.82 -22.67
C GLN A 961 -0.79 -26.22 -23.98
N VAL A 962 0.47 -26.67 -23.89
CA VAL A 962 1.20 -27.36 -24.96
C VAL A 962 1.47 -28.79 -24.57
#